data_AF-A0AAD1LTV2-F1
#
_entry.id   AF-A0AAD1LTV2-F1
#
_cell.length_a   1.000
_cell.length_b   1.000
_cell.length_c   1.000
_cell.angle_alpha   90.00
_cell.angle_beta   90.00
_cell.angle_gamma   90.00
#
_symmetry.space_group_name_H-M   'P 1'
#
loop_
_entity.id
_entity.type
_entity.pdbx_description
1 polymer ?
#
loop_
_entity_poly.entity_id
_entity_poly.type
_entity_poly.pdbx_seq_one_letter_code
_entity_poly.pdbx_strand_id
1 'polypeptide(L)'
;MTTLLTDNLPLLAGAPNGIKKLRGLILELAVRGKLVQQDPNDEPASAFLKRIAEEKAELVAEGQIKKQKTPSTIAEEKQLFELPAGWEWASTATLTLLITDGTHHTPTYISSGVPFISVKDIDGTTISFSNCKYISQEEHTAINARCNPEQGDILLCRIGTLGRPTIVDTEVPFSLFVSVGLLKLPKKTEFSRYFHCVLSSPLMYRQYDQIKAGGSHTNKLNLGDIPRLFVPVPPLNEQYRIVAKVDELMDLCDRLEAEQANAGNAHAQLVQALLDSLTQASDAAEFTTNWQRLAEHFHTLFTTEPSIDALKQTLLQLAVMGKLVSQDPSDEPASEFVKRIQAEKQHYLAKSKARKQKDLAADLRSEPPFEVPTCWEWQTIDDVLHVSGGITLGRKLSGRKLLSKPYLRVANVQRGRLEMEQIKEVEVPEDEVEKYLLRNGDLLITEGGDWDKVGRTAIWRDELPECLNQNHVFRARAVVKDWEPRWAEMYLNSASARKYFAGSSKQTTNLASINMTQLRACAFPLPPLGEQLRIVAKVDQLMALCDQLKTRLTQVRQLNEQLASTLVERSLAEDAQQGSIATDRQVARTLLAAEITHQLHSLRTFGQRKLQKVIYLAEHTARLAAIQGNYLRDAAGPHDRQLMTKVEGEMQIHQWYERIERETVGHAYRPLSHAGQHRLAYSSAWSAAERTTIEQVIELMRDWDTDRCEMTVTLYAAWNDFILEGRPVSDEAIVNEVMHSWNDTKLRFGETEWLAVLAEMKKHKILMPTGFGKRTTGGMLSLPGFE
;
A
#
# COMPACT_ATOMS: atom_id res chain seq x y z
N MET A 1 -1.44 -7.15 -27.11
CA MET A 1 -1.39 -6.76 -25.68
C MET A 1 0.03 -7.05 -25.24
N THR A 2 0.73 -6.10 -24.63
CA THR A 2 2.10 -6.30 -24.18
C THR A 2 2.15 -7.48 -23.21
N THR A 3 3.09 -8.43 -23.39
CA THR A 3 3.33 -9.58 -22.50
C THR A 3 3.42 -9.15 -21.02
N LEU A 4 3.97 -7.95 -20.83
CA LEU A 4 4.02 -7.17 -19.60
C LEU A 4 2.69 -7.11 -18.80
N LEU A 5 1.55 -6.94 -19.47
CA LEU A 5 0.22 -6.81 -18.85
C LEU A 5 -0.37 -8.18 -18.55
N THR A 6 -0.23 -9.15 -19.46
CA THR A 6 -0.82 -10.49 -19.31
C THR A 6 -0.10 -11.31 -18.23
N ASP A 7 1.22 -11.22 -18.14
CA ASP A 7 2.02 -12.08 -17.26
C ASP A 7 1.93 -11.63 -15.79
N ASN A 8 1.65 -10.35 -15.56
CA ASN A 8 1.56 -9.75 -14.22
C ASN A 8 0.12 -9.48 -13.78
N LEU A 9 -0.89 -9.74 -14.62
CA LEU A 9 -2.29 -9.43 -14.33
C LEU A 9 -2.80 -10.07 -13.03
N PRO A 10 -2.55 -11.37 -12.74
CA PRO A 10 -3.06 -11.98 -11.51
C PRO A 10 -2.45 -11.37 -10.25
N LEU A 11 -1.16 -11.04 -10.30
CA LEU A 11 -0.42 -10.46 -9.18
C LEU A 11 -0.85 -9.01 -8.94
N LEU A 12 -1.01 -8.21 -9.99
CA LEU A 12 -1.51 -6.84 -9.90
C LEU A 12 -2.98 -6.81 -9.48
N ALA A 13 -3.83 -7.71 -9.99
CA ALA A 13 -5.23 -7.74 -9.59
C ALA A 13 -5.37 -8.15 -8.11
N GLY A 14 -4.65 -9.17 -7.63
CA GLY A 14 -4.76 -9.69 -6.26
C GLY A 14 -4.08 -8.82 -5.18
N ALA A 15 -3.25 -7.85 -5.57
CA ALA A 15 -2.57 -6.98 -4.61
C ALA A 15 -3.50 -5.87 -4.05
N PRO A 16 -3.26 -5.40 -2.82
CA PRO A 16 -3.95 -4.23 -2.28
C PRO A 16 -3.75 -3.01 -3.17
N ASN A 17 -4.84 -2.30 -3.48
CA ASN A 17 -4.86 -1.18 -4.43
C ASN A 17 -4.35 -1.55 -5.83
N GLY A 18 -4.25 -2.84 -6.15
CA GLY A 18 -3.58 -3.33 -7.33
C GLY A 18 -4.35 -3.07 -8.63
N ILE A 19 -5.69 -3.19 -8.61
CA ILE A 19 -6.52 -2.82 -9.77
C ILE A 19 -6.43 -1.31 -10.07
N LYS A 20 -6.40 -0.46 -9.04
CA LYS A 20 -6.15 0.98 -9.21
C LYS A 20 -4.80 1.24 -9.89
N LYS A 21 -3.74 0.51 -9.52
CA LYS A 21 -2.42 0.58 -10.18
C LYS A 21 -2.48 0.07 -11.62
N LEU A 22 -3.21 -1.01 -11.86
CA LEU A 22 -3.44 -1.57 -13.19
C LEU A 22 -4.10 -0.55 -14.13
N ARG A 23 -5.15 0.15 -13.68
CA ARG A 23 -5.78 1.25 -14.45
C ARG A 23 -4.77 2.34 -14.81
N GLY A 24 -3.94 2.74 -13.86
CA GLY A 24 -2.86 3.69 -14.09
C GLY A 24 -1.86 3.19 -15.14
N LEU A 25 -1.42 1.93 -15.05
CA LEU A 25 -0.50 1.31 -16.00
C LEU A 25 -1.11 1.22 -17.41
N ILE A 26 -2.38 0.85 -17.54
CA ILE A 26 -3.10 0.81 -18.83
C ILE A 26 -3.05 2.18 -19.51
N LEU A 27 -3.39 3.25 -18.78
CA LEU A 27 -3.34 4.61 -19.32
C LEU A 27 -1.91 5.06 -19.62
N GLU A 28 -0.93 4.68 -18.81
CA GLU A 28 0.49 4.99 -19.08
C GLU A 28 0.99 4.29 -20.35
N LEU A 29 0.64 3.02 -20.56
CA LEU A 29 0.98 2.29 -21.78
C LEU A 29 0.25 2.83 -23.02
N ALA A 30 -1.00 3.31 -22.85
CA ALA A 30 -1.77 3.96 -23.89
C ALA A 30 -1.05 5.22 -24.41
N VAL A 31 -0.63 6.11 -23.51
CA VAL A 31 0.00 7.38 -23.89
C VAL A 31 1.46 7.25 -24.33
N ARG A 32 2.08 6.07 -24.13
CA ARG A 32 3.43 5.74 -24.62
C ARG A 32 3.43 4.99 -25.96
N GLY A 33 2.26 4.69 -26.53
CA GLY A 33 2.14 3.93 -27.78
C GLY A 33 2.56 2.46 -27.65
N LYS A 34 2.33 1.87 -26.48
CA LYS A 34 2.68 0.48 -26.13
C LYS A 34 1.50 -0.44 -25.85
N LEU A 35 0.29 0.12 -25.84
CA LEU A 35 -0.92 -0.64 -25.54
C LEU A 35 -1.40 -1.45 -26.75
N VAL A 36 -1.25 -0.89 -27.94
CA VAL A 36 -1.66 -1.47 -29.22
C VAL A 36 -0.48 -1.53 -30.20
N GLN A 37 -0.61 -2.35 -31.25
CA GLN A 37 0.41 -2.46 -32.28
C GLN A 37 0.32 -1.27 -33.25
N GLN A 38 1.47 -0.64 -33.52
CA GLN A 38 1.58 0.46 -34.48
C GLN A 38 1.42 -0.05 -35.92
N ASP A 39 0.77 0.75 -36.77
CA ASP A 39 0.65 0.47 -38.21
C ASP A 39 1.46 1.51 -39.00
N PRO A 40 2.54 1.11 -39.70
CA PRO A 40 3.34 2.04 -40.51
C PRO A 40 2.56 2.75 -41.63
N ASN A 41 1.39 2.24 -42.01
CA ASN A 41 0.54 2.84 -43.04
C ASN A 41 -0.42 3.90 -42.50
N ASP A 42 -0.49 4.07 -41.17
CA ASP A 42 -1.34 5.10 -40.59
C ASP A 42 -0.83 6.50 -40.96
N GLU A 43 -1.77 7.40 -41.23
CA GLU A 43 -1.45 8.80 -41.50
C GLU A 43 -0.80 9.43 -40.26
N PRO A 44 0.40 10.05 -40.38
CA PRO A 44 1.15 10.54 -39.23
C PRO A 44 0.38 11.61 -38.45
N ALA A 45 0.66 11.72 -37.15
CA ALA A 45 0.02 12.68 -36.25
C ALA A 45 0.16 14.14 -36.74
N SER A 46 1.21 14.46 -37.50
CA SER A 46 1.39 15.77 -38.14
C SER A 46 0.22 16.20 -39.01
N ALA A 47 -0.39 15.27 -39.76
CA ALA A 47 -1.54 15.56 -40.61
C ALA A 47 -2.79 15.88 -39.76
N PHE A 48 -2.98 15.14 -38.66
CA PHE A 48 -4.04 15.41 -37.70
C PHE A 48 -3.89 16.79 -37.04
N LEU A 49 -2.68 17.13 -36.59
CA LEU A 49 -2.38 18.45 -36.01
C LEU A 49 -2.57 19.58 -37.04
N LYS A 50 -2.26 19.33 -38.31
CA LYS A 50 -2.52 20.27 -39.40
C LYS A 50 -4.01 20.56 -39.56
N ARG A 51 -4.87 19.54 -39.52
CA ARG A 51 -6.34 19.72 -39.59
C ARG A 51 -6.86 20.58 -38.45
N ILE A 52 -6.37 20.36 -37.22
CA ILE A 52 -6.71 21.20 -36.06
C ILE A 52 -6.27 22.66 -36.29
N ALA A 53 -5.08 22.86 -36.82
CA ALA A 53 -4.56 24.19 -37.11
C ALA A 53 -5.38 24.92 -38.20
N GLU A 54 -5.80 24.19 -39.24
CA GLU A 54 -6.66 24.70 -40.33
C GLU A 54 -8.05 25.10 -39.80
N GLU A 55 -8.72 24.24 -39.03
CA GLU A 55 -10.01 24.56 -38.40
C GLU A 55 -9.90 25.78 -37.46
N LYS A 56 -8.83 25.84 -36.66
CA LYS A 56 -8.59 26.98 -35.78
C LYS A 56 -8.36 28.28 -36.57
N ALA A 57 -7.67 28.21 -37.70
CA ALA A 57 -7.44 29.37 -38.56
C ALA A 57 -8.75 29.88 -39.21
N GLU A 58 -9.61 28.97 -39.68
CA GLU A 58 -10.95 29.29 -40.20
C GLU A 58 -11.79 30.02 -39.14
N LEU A 59 -11.90 29.46 -37.93
CA LEU A 59 -12.68 30.05 -36.84
C LEU A 59 -12.13 31.42 -36.37
N VAL A 60 -10.82 31.64 -36.45
CA VAL A 60 -10.20 32.95 -36.20
C VAL A 60 -10.55 33.94 -37.31
N ALA A 61 -10.50 33.52 -38.57
CA ALA A 61 -10.82 34.36 -39.72
C ALA A 61 -12.31 34.79 -39.71
N GLU A 62 -13.20 33.91 -39.27
CA GLU A 62 -14.63 34.18 -39.08
C GLU A 62 -14.94 34.99 -37.82
N GLY A 63 -13.95 35.25 -36.96
CA GLY A 63 -14.12 36.01 -35.71
C GLY A 63 -14.85 35.25 -34.59
N GLN A 64 -15.07 33.94 -34.76
CA GLN A 64 -15.73 33.10 -33.74
C GLN A 64 -14.83 32.84 -32.53
N ILE A 65 -13.51 32.79 -32.73
CA ILE A 65 -12.52 32.64 -31.66
C ILE A 65 -11.41 33.68 -31.80
N LYS A 66 -10.81 34.07 -30.67
CA LYS A 66 -9.66 34.98 -30.65
C LYS A 66 -8.38 34.25 -31.04
N LYS A 67 -7.50 34.92 -31.78
CA LYS A 67 -6.15 34.40 -32.07
C LYS A 67 -5.40 34.18 -30.76
N GLN A 68 -5.14 32.92 -30.43
CA GLN A 68 -4.36 32.56 -29.26
C GLN A 68 -2.88 32.72 -29.56
N LYS A 69 -2.14 33.25 -28.59
CA LYS A 69 -0.68 33.26 -28.64
C LYS A 69 -0.22 31.83 -28.38
N THR A 70 0.35 31.16 -29.39
CA THR A 70 1.07 29.90 -29.15
C THR A 70 2.13 30.21 -28.10
N PRO A 71 2.10 29.54 -26.92
CA PRO A 71 3.16 29.73 -25.94
C PRO A 71 4.50 29.51 -26.64
N SER A 72 5.50 30.34 -26.37
CA SER A 72 6.87 30.00 -26.75
C SER A 72 7.14 28.61 -26.19
N THR A 73 7.41 27.64 -27.07
CA THR A 73 7.85 26.30 -26.69
C THR A 73 8.89 26.48 -25.59
N ILE A 74 8.63 25.92 -24.41
CA ILE A 74 9.61 25.95 -23.33
C ILE A 74 10.87 25.31 -23.92
N ALA A 75 11.97 26.05 -23.88
CA ALA A 75 13.25 25.59 -24.39
C ALA A 75 13.62 24.24 -23.73
N GLU A 76 13.81 23.22 -24.56
CA GLU A 76 14.83 22.17 -24.45
C GLU A 76 15.01 21.32 -23.16
N GLU A 77 14.01 21.19 -22.27
CA GLU A 77 14.05 20.12 -21.24
C GLU A 77 13.53 18.79 -21.80
N LYS A 78 14.36 18.12 -22.61
CA LYS A 78 14.37 16.68 -22.97
C LYS A 78 13.02 15.94 -22.86
N GLN A 79 12.38 15.70 -24.01
CA GLN A 79 11.28 14.75 -24.25
C GLN A 79 11.12 13.71 -23.12
N LEU A 80 9.99 13.77 -22.39
CA LEU A 80 9.68 12.95 -21.19
C LEU A 80 9.99 11.46 -21.40
N PHE A 81 9.79 10.98 -22.63
CA PHE A 81 10.23 9.70 -23.17
C PHE A 81 10.26 9.79 -24.72
N GLU A 82 10.92 8.82 -25.36
CA GLU A 82 10.93 8.70 -26.83
C GLU A 82 9.55 8.28 -27.36
N LEU A 83 9.01 9.05 -28.31
CA LEU A 83 7.75 8.71 -28.97
C LEU A 83 7.96 7.66 -30.06
N PRO A 84 6.95 6.82 -30.33
CA PRO A 84 6.97 5.96 -31.50
C PRO A 84 7.00 6.71 -32.84
N ALA A 85 7.35 5.98 -33.89
CA ALA A 85 7.30 6.53 -35.25
C ALA A 85 5.87 6.97 -35.61
N GLY A 86 5.73 8.15 -36.21
CA GLY A 86 4.44 8.71 -36.62
C GLY A 86 3.68 9.48 -35.53
N TRP A 87 4.16 9.48 -34.28
CA TRP A 87 3.61 10.26 -33.17
C TRP A 87 4.27 11.65 -33.08
N GLU A 88 3.55 12.62 -32.53
CA GLU A 88 4.07 13.96 -32.28
C GLU A 88 3.73 14.48 -30.89
N TRP A 89 4.63 15.28 -30.32
CA TRP A 89 4.34 16.06 -29.11
C TRP A 89 3.55 17.31 -29.48
N ALA A 90 2.43 17.52 -28.80
CA ALA A 90 1.64 18.74 -28.89
C ALA A 90 1.41 19.36 -27.51
N SER A 91 1.06 20.64 -27.49
CA SER A 91 0.55 21.30 -26.28
C SER A 91 -0.98 21.23 -26.25
N THR A 92 -1.57 21.30 -25.07
CA THR A 92 -3.02 21.48 -24.93
C THR A 92 -3.51 22.77 -25.61
N ALA A 93 -2.70 23.84 -25.68
CA ALA A 93 -3.02 25.05 -26.45
C ALA A 93 -3.16 24.77 -27.96
N THR A 94 -2.34 23.87 -28.49
CA THR A 94 -2.39 23.45 -29.89
C THR A 94 -3.66 22.64 -30.16
N LEU A 95 -4.02 21.75 -29.23
CA LEU A 95 -5.12 20.80 -29.39
C LEU A 95 -6.51 21.40 -29.09
N THR A 96 -6.59 22.57 -28.46
CA THR A 96 -7.87 23.17 -28.04
C THR A 96 -8.17 24.48 -28.78
N LEU A 97 -9.46 24.75 -28.97
CA LEU A 97 -9.97 26.02 -29.50
C LEU A 97 -9.98 27.11 -28.43
N LEU A 98 -10.28 26.75 -27.18
CA LEU A 98 -10.37 27.65 -26.04
C LEU A 98 -10.08 26.90 -24.74
N ILE A 99 -9.29 27.51 -23.86
CA ILE A 99 -9.11 27.07 -22.46
C ILE A 99 -9.60 28.21 -21.58
N THR A 100 -10.66 27.96 -20.81
CA THR A 100 -11.30 28.97 -19.95
C THR A 100 -11.84 28.32 -18.67
N ASP A 101 -12.47 29.09 -17.79
CA ASP A 101 -13.13 28.60 -16.59
C ASP A 101 -14.51 29.24 -16.39
N GLY A 102 -15.25 28.67 -15.45
CA GLY A 102 -16.53 29.22 -15.00
C GLY A 102 -16.44 30.57 -14.28
N THR A 103 -17.57 31.10 -13.83
CA THR A 103 -17.60 32.41 -13.15
C THR A 103 -16.83 32.43 -11.82
N HIS A 104 -16.11 33.52 -11.56
CA HIS A 104 -15.40 33.78 -10.29
C HIS A 104 -16.31 34.35 -9.20
N HIS A 105 -17.49 34.85 -9.57
CA HIS A 105 -18.49 35.35 -8.63
C HIS A 105 -19.56 34.30 -8.43
N THR A 106 -20.04 34.17 -7.19
CA THR A 106 -21.14 33.26 -6.90
C THR A 106 -22.43 33.85 -7.48
N PRO A 107 -23.10 33.17 -8.43
CA PRO A 107 -24.34 33.66 -9.02
C PRO A 107 -25.52 33.54 -8.05
N THR A 108 -26.65 34.17 -8.38
CA THR A 108 -27.86 34.12 -7.57
C THR A 108 -28.57 32.79 -7.77
N TYR A 109 -28.61 31.97 -6.72
CA TYR A 109 -29.27 30.67 -6.80
C TYR A 109 -30.80 30.79 -6.74
N ILE A 110 -31.46 30.09 -7.65
CA ILE A 110 -32.91 29.98 -7.72
C ILE A 110 -33.33 28.51 -7.58
N SER A 111 -34.62 28.26 -7.31
CA SER A 111 -35.14 26.91 -7.07
C SER A 111 -35.29 26.06 -8.35
N SER A 112 -35.37 26.70 -9.52
CA SER A 112 -35.44 26.05 -10.83
C SER A 112 -34.88 27.00 -11.90
N GLY A 113 -34.18 26.47 -12.89
CA GLY A 113 -33.50 27.27 -13.92
C GLY A 113 -32.46 26.45 -14.68
N VAL A 114 -31.37 27.11 -15.08
CA VAL A 114 -30.26 26.44 -15.75
C VAL A 114 -29.31 25.83 -14.70
N PRO A 115 -28.91 24.55 -14.84
CA PRO A 115 -27.94 23.93 -13.95
C PRO A 115 -26.62 24.69 -13.83
N PHE A 116 -26.13 24.78 -12.61
CA PHE A 116 -24.85 25.40 -12.24
C PHE A 116 -23.95 24.37 -11.56
N ILE A 117 -22.90 23.99 -12.28
CA ILE A 117 -22.05 22.85 -11.99
C ILE A 117 -20.71 23.31 -11.42
N SER A 118 -20.26 22.59 -10.39
CA SER A 118 -18.98 22.78 -9.73
C SER A 118 -18.23 21.45 -9.64
N VAL A 119 -17.04 21.44 -9.03
CA VAL A 119 -16.23 20.21 -8.88
C VAL A 119 -16.92 19.10 -8.08
N LYS A 120 -17.97 19.40 -7.31
CA LYS A 120 -18.75 18.39 -6.57
C LYS A 120 -19.72 17.62 -7.47
N ASP A 121 -20.01 18.17 -8.64
CA ASP A 121 -21.04 17.70 -9.57
C ASP A 121 -20.41 16.93 -10.76
N ILE A 122 -19.09 16.74 -10.76
CA ILE A 122 -18.33 15.95 -11.72
C ILE A 122 -17.38 15.00 -10.99
N ASP A 123 -17.24 13.76 -11.47
CA ASP A 123 -16.43 12.72 -10.82
C ASP A 123 -15.19 12.28 -11.61
N GLY A 124 -15.04 12.77 -12.85
CA GLY A 124 -14.02 12.33 -13.82
C GLY A 124 -14.55 11.39 -14.91
N THR A 125 -15.83 11.02 -14.84
CA THR A 125 -16.51 10.14 -15.80
C THR A 125 -17.82 10.73 -16.28
N THR A 126 -18.64 11.27 -15.37
CA THR A 126 -19.99 11.77 -15.68
C THR A 126 -20.25 13.14 -15.05
N ILE A 127 -21.29 13.81 -15.55
CA ILE A 127 -21.81 15.07 -15.00
C ILE A 127 -23.12 14.76 -14.27
N SER A 128 -23.20 15.09 -12.98
CA SER A 128 -24.38 14.87 -12.16
C SER A 128 -25.20 16.14 -11.98
N PHE A 129 -26.45 16.11 -12.47
CA PHE A 129 -27.41 17.21 -12.30
C PHE A 129 -28.33 17.03 -11.07
N SER A 130 -28.26 15.88 -10.39
CA SER A 130 -29.19 15.50 -9.33
C SER A 130 -29.26 16.47 -8.14
N ASN A 131 -28.11 16.99 -7.71
CA ASN A 131 -27.96 17.88 -6.55
C ASN A 131 -27.24 19.20 -6.92
N CYS A 132 -27.34 19.61 -8.18
CA CYS A 132 -26.74 20.84 -8.66
C CYS A 132 -27.57 22.06 -8.22
N LYS A 133 -26.95 23.25 -8.28
CA LYS A 133 -27.65 24.51 -8.05
C LYS A 133 -28.24 25.02 -9.36
N TYR A 134 -29.21 25.93 -9.31
CA TYR A 134 -29.79 26.53 -10.52
C TYR A 134 -29.58 28.05 -10.52
N ILE A 135 -29.41 28.60 -11.72
CA ILE A 135 -29.27 30.04 -11.97
C ILE A 135 -30.29 30.49 -13.02
N SER A 136 -30.52 31.79 -13.13
CA SER A 136 -31.44 32.34 -14.13
C SER A 136 -30.90 32.18 -15.55
N GLN A 137 -31.80 32.22 -16.54
CA GLN A 137 -31.41 32.18 -17.97
C GLN A 137 -30.52 33.39 -18.35
N GLU A 138 -30.75 34.55 -17.73
CA GLU A 138 -29.97 35.76 -17.94
C GLU A 138 -28.53 35.60 -17.43
N GLU A 139 -28.34 35.10 -16.20
CA GLU A 139 -27.02 34.80 -15.65
C GLU A 139 -26.31 33.70 -16.44
N HIS A 140 -27.04 32.66 -16.85
CA HIS A 140 -26.48 31.62 -17.73
C HIS A 140 -25.96 32.23 -19.02
N THR A 141 -26.77 33.03 -19.73
CA THR A 141 -26.37 33.65 -21.01
C THR A 141 -25.12 34.52 -20.85
N ALA A 142 -25.02 35.27 -19.75
CA ALA A 142 -23.85 36.11 -19.46
C ALA A 142 -22.58 35.29 -19.20
N ILE A 143 -22.67 34.18 -18.44
CA ILE A 143 -21.54 33.28 -18.19
C ILE A 143 -21.15 32.54 -19.47
N ASN A 144 -22.15 32.06 -20.20
CA ASN A 144 -22.03 31.25 -21.40
C ASN A 144 -21.29 32.00 -22.53
N ALA A 145 -21.46 33.32 -22.62
CA ALA A 145 -20.72 34.18 -23.55
C ALA A 145 -19.19 34.07 -23.45
N ARG A 146 -18.65 33.74 -22.25
CA ARG A 146 -17.21 33.50 -22.04
C ARG A 146 -16.87 32.01 -21.97
N CYS A 147 -17.76 31.21 -21.40
CA CYS A 147 -17.52 29.81 -21.08
C CYS A 147 -18.76 29.00 -21.48
N ASN A 148 -18.73 28.46 -22.72
CA ASN A 148 -19.79 27.64 -23.30
C ASN A 148 -19.33 26.17 -23.42
N PRO A 149 -19.66 25.30 -22.47
CA PRO A 149 -19.43 23.86 -22.61
C PRO A 149 -20.39 23.28 -23.65
N GLU A 150 -19.86 22.58 -24.64
CA GLU A 150 -20.64 21.89 -25.66
C GLU A 150 -20.31 20.39 -25.65
N GLN A 151 -21.21 19.58 -26.21
CA GLN A 151 -20.97 18.14 -26.34
C GLN A 151 -19.62 17.85 -27.01
N GLY A 152 -18.89 16.88 -26.45
CA GLY A 152 -17.54 16.50 -26.87
C GLY A 152 -16.41 17.34 -26.27
N ASP A 153 -16.70 18.46 -25.59
CA ASP A 153 -15.67 19.22 -24.88
C ASP A 153 -15.23 18.52 -23.59
N ILE A 154 -14.12 18.97 -22.99
CA ILE A 154 -13.61 18.40 -21.74
C ILE A 154 -13.68 19.43 -20.62
N LEU A 155 -14.29 19.02 -19.51
CA LEU A 155 -14.24 19.72 -18.23
C LEU A 155 -13.05 19.22 -17.42
N LEU A 156 -12.30 20.11 -16.76
CA LEU A 156 -11.14 19.74 -15.96
C LEU A 156 -11.27 20.30 -14.54
N CYS A 157 -11.17 19.44 -13.52
CA CYS A 157 -11.14 19.87 -12.13
C CYS A 157 -9.87 20.68 -11.82
N ARG A 158 -10.04 21.97 -11.48
CA ARG A 158 -8.94 22.90 -11.23
C ARG A 158 -8.70 23.22 -9.76
N ILE A 159 -9.67 22.98 -8.89
CA ILE A 159 -9.60 23.26 -7.44
C ILE A 159 -10.18 22.06 -6.70
N GLY A 160 -9.50 21.56 -5.66
CA GLY A 160 -9.92 20.35 -4.94
C GLY A 160 -9.29 19.09 -5.52
N THR A 161 -10.09 18.17 -6.05
CA THR A 161 -9.59 16.94 -6.68
C THR A 161 -9.02 17.22 -8.07
N LEU A 162 -7.77 17.69 -8.09
CA LEU A 162 -7.11 18.21 -9.30
C LEU A 162 -6.97 17.18 -10.41
N GLY A 163 -7.06 17.68 -11.64
CA GLY A 163 -6.63 16.92 -12.82
C GLY A 163 -7.59 15.83 -13.27
N ARG A 164 -8.84 15.83 -12.79
CA ARG A 164 -9.88 14.92 -13.26
C ARG A 164 -10.60 15.51 -14.49
N PRO A 165 -10.44 14.92 -15.68
CA PRO A 165 -11.16 15.33 -16.87
C PRO A 165 -12.53 14.64 -16.95
N THR A 166 -13.55 15.33 -17.45
CA THR A 166 -14.88 14.76 -17.75
C THR A 166 -15.29 15.20 -19.14
N ILE A 167 -15.68 14.26 -19.99
CA ILE A 167 -16.23 14.58 -21.32
C ILE A 167 -17.65 15.10 -21.14
N VAL A 168 -18.01 16.17 -21.85
CA VAL A 168 -19.40 16.64 -21.93
C VAL A 168 -20.15 15.71 -22.88
N ASP A 169 -20.96 14.82 -22.33
CA ASP A 169 -21.73 13.80 -23.05
C ASP A 169 -23.23 14.14 -23.15
N THR A 170 -23.60 15.37 -22.78
CA THR A 170 -24.99 15.84 -22.71
C THR A 170 -25.22 17.08 -23.56
N GLU A 171 -26.46 17.23 -24.02
CA GLU A 171 -26.95 18.44 -24.70
C GLU A 171 -27.64 19.41 -23.73
N VAL A 172 -27.82 19.03 -22.46
CA VAL A 172 -28.45 19.88 -21.45
C VAL A 172 -27.58 21.14 -21.26
N PRO A 173 -28.12 22.36 -21.40
CA PRO A 173 -27.36 23.58 -21.13
C PRO A 173 -27.00 23.70 -19.64
N PHE A 174 -25.76 24.05 -19.33
CA PHE A 174 -25.32 24.34 -17.96
C PHE A 174 -24.23 25.40 -17.92
N SER A 175 -24.01 25.97 -16.73
CA SER A 175 -22.93 26.92 -16.46
C SER A 175 -21.95 26.36 -15.44
N LEU A 176 -20.68 26.77 -15.55
CA LEU A 176 -19.60 26.31 -14.68
C LEU A 176 -19.26 27.34 -13.60
N PHE A 177 -18.82 26.84 -12.45
CA PHE A 177 -18.10 27.62 -11.44
C PHE A 177 -16.58 27.65 -11.71
N VAL A 178 -15.87 28.64 -11.18
CA VAL A 178 -14.40 28.83 -11.35
C VAL A 178 -13.56 27.58 -11.05
N SER A 179 -14.05 26.69 -10.18
CA SER A 179 -13.37 25.45 -9.82
C SER A 179 -13.22 24.46 -10.99
N VAL A 180 -13.99 24.62 -12.06
CA VAL A 180 -13.98 23.76 -13.25
C VAL A 180 -13.46 24.55 -14.44
N GLY A 181 -12.44 24.01 -15.11
CA GLY A 181 -11.94 24.52 -16.39
C GLY A 181 -12.67 23.88 -17.56
N LEU A 182 -12.81 24.61 -18.65
CA LEU A 182 -13.34 24.14 -19.93
C LEU A 182 -12.19 24.10 -20.95
N LEU A 183 -11.99 22.93 -21.55
CA LEU A 183 -11.13 22.71 -22.70
C LEU A 183 -12.03 22.47 -23.91
N LYS A 184 -12.21 23.52 -24.71
CA LYS A 184 -13.06 23.50 -25.90
C LYS A 184 -12.32 22.83 -27.06
N LEU A 185 -12.90 21.79 -27.64
CA LEU A 185 -12.22 20.97 -28.64
C LEU A 185 -12.70 21.29 -30.07
N PRO A 186 -11.81 21.17 -31.08
CA PRO A 186 -12.19 21.16 -32.50
C PRO A 186 -13.29 20.13 -32.78
N LYS A 187 -14.29 20.50 -33.59
CA LYS A 187 -15.49 19.68 -33.83
C LYS A 187 -15.36 18.81 -35.07
N LYS A 188 -14.43 19.12 -35.99
CA LYS A 188 -14.20 18.28 -37.20
C LYS A 188 -13.34 17.04 -36.90
N THR A 189 -12.89 16.87 -35.65
CA THR A 189 -11.98 15.79 -35.25
C THR A 189 -12.45 15.08 -33.99
N GLU A 190 -12.66 13.77 -34.05
CA GLU A 190 -13.08 12.95 -32.90
C GLU A 190 -11.89 12.44 -32.07
N PHE A 191 -11.25 13.34 -31.31
CA PHE A 191 -10.11 12.99 -30.43
C PHE A 191 -10.39 13.14 -28.94
N SER A 192 -11.60 13.57 -28.57
CA SER A 192 -12.00 13.85 -27.17
C SER A 192 -11.77 12.67 -26.23
N ARG A 193 -12.11 11.45 -26.68
CA ARG A 193 -11.91 10.20 -25.90
C ARG A 193 -10.43 9.90 -25.66
N TYR A 194 -9.60 10.01 -26.69
CA TYR A 194 -8.15 9.82 -26.53
C TYR A 194 -7.55 10.91 -25.63
N PHE A 195 -7.99 12.16 -25.81
CA PHE A 195 -7.51 13.27 -24.98
C PHE A 195 -7.93 13.11 -23.51
N HIS A 196 -9.13 12.60 -23.23
CA HIS A 196 -9.55 12.21 -21.88
C HIS A 196 -8.65 11.12 -21.28
N CYS A 197 -8.27 10.10 -22.06
CA CYS A 197 -7.30 9.09 -21.63
C CYS A 197 -5.95 9.72 -21.25
N VAL A 198 -5.45 10.65 -22.08
CA VAL A 198 -4.19 11.36 -21.79
C VAL A 198 -4.31 12.19 -20.52
N LEU A 199 -5.38 12.99 -20.38
CA LEU A 199 -5.58 13.85 -19.22
C LEU A 199 -5.75 13.05 -17.93
N SER A 200 -6.24 11.80 -18.03
CA SER A 200 -6.38 10.86 -16.91
C SER A 200 -5.12 10.04 -16.61
N SER A 201 -4.08 10.12 -17.45
CA SER A 201 -2.91 9.26 -17.36
C SER A 201 -1.92 9.68 -16.26
N PRO A 202 -1.12 8.75 -15.69
CA PRO A 202 -0.08 9.09 -14.73
C PRO A 202 0.98 10.05 -15.29
N LEU A 203 1.22 10.04 -16.60
CA LEU A 203 2.02 11.04 -17.32
C LEU A 203 1.49 12.46 -17.07
N MET A 204 0.18 12.67 -17.21
CA MET A 204 -0.42 13.99 -17.04
C MET A 204 -0.50 14.39 -15.57
N TYR A 205 -0.80 13.46 -14.66
CA TYR A 205 -0.76 13.75 -13.22
C TYR A 205 0.62 14.22 -12.75
N ARG A 206 1.71 13.69 -13.30
CA ARG A 206 3.07 14.20 -13.04
C ARG A 206 3.24 15.64 -13.50
N GLN A 207 2.70 16.01 -14.65
CA GLN A 207 2.72 17.40 -15.13
C GLN A 207 1.85 18.31 -14.24
N TYR A 208 0.67 17.86 -13.83
CA TYR A 208 -0.17 18.59 -12.87
C TYR A 208 0.55 18.84 -11.56
N ASP A 209 1.30 17.86 -11.05
CA ASP A 209 2.08 18.00 -9.82
C ASP A 209 3.22 19.01 -9.91
N GLN A 210 3.78 19.23 -11.11
CA GLN A 210 4.81 20.23 -11.36
C GLN A 210 4.25 21.66 -11.42
N ILE A 211 3.02 21.82 -11.93
CA ILE A 211 2.41 23.15 -12.13
C ILE A 211 1.38 23.53 -11.06
N LYS A 212 0.99 22.59 -10.18
CA LYS A 212 0.01 22.89 -9.13
C LYS A 212 0.56 23.97 -8.19
N ALA A 213 -0.29 24.94 -7.88
CA ALA A 213 0.01 26.02 -6.94
C ALA A 213 -0.88 25.89 -5.70
N GLY A 214 -0.36 26.17 -4.50
CA GLY A 214 -1.12 26.09 -3.25
C GLY A 214 -0.29 25.63 -2.04
N GLY A 215 -0.92 25.60 -0.86
CA GLY A 215 -0.37 25.08 0.41
C GLY A 215 -1.23 23.95 0.98
N SER A 216 -0.98 23.53 2.23
CA SER A 216 -1.53 22.31 2.86
C SER A 216 -3.06 22.12 2.84
N HIS A 217 -3.87 23.12 2.49
CA HIS A 217 -5.34 23.04 2.54
C HIS A 217 -6.06 23.16 1.18
N THR A 218 -5.48 23.78 0.14
CA THR A 218 -6.07 23.81 -1.20
C THR A 218 -4.99 23.92 -2.29
N ASN A 219 -4.83 22.87 -3.09
CA ASN A 219 -4.05 22.91 -4.33
C ASN A 219 -4.96 23.34 -5.49
N LYS A 220 -4.40 24.07 -6.47
CA LYS A 220 -5.10 24.48 -7.69
C LYS A 220 -4.21 24.42 -8.94
N LEU A 221 -4.85 24.23 -10.09
CA LEU A 221 -4.22 24.41 -11.41
C LEU A 221 -4.55 25.81 -11.94
N ASN A 222 -3.52 26.64 -12.17
CA ASN A 222 -3.76 27.96 -12.74
C ASN A 222 -4.11 27.84 -14.22
N LEU A 223 -5.07 28.65 -14.67
CA LEU A 223 -5.55 28.62 -16.05
C LEU A 223 -4.46 28.96 -17.07
N GLY A 224 -3.46 29.77 -16.67
CA GLY A 224 -2.32 30.14 -17.53
C GLY A 224 -1.29 29.02 -17.75
N ASP A 225 -1.31 27.98 -16.89
CA ASP A 225 -0.36 26.87 -16.96
C ASP A 225 -0.91 25.69 -17.77
N ILE A 226 -2.24 25.48 -17.74
CA ILE A 226 -2.93 24.41 -18.48
C ILE A 226 -2.55 24.39 -19.98
N PRO A 227 -2.50 25.53 -20.71
CA PRO A 227 -2.13 25.58 -22.14
C PRO A 227 -0.73 25.03 -22.46
N ARG A 228 0.15 24.90 -21.47
CA ARG A 228 1.55 24.48 -21.64
C ARG A 228 1.77 22.98 -21.43
N LEU A 229 0.73 22.25 -21.02
CA LEU A 229 0.80 20.81 -20.78
C LEU A 229 1.10 20.04 -22.08
N PHE A 230 1.99 19.06 -21.99
CA PHE A 230 2.44 18.23 -23.10
C PHE A 230 1.56 17.00 -23.27
N VAL A 231 1.21 16.73 -24.53
CA VAL A 231 0.31 15.64 -24.95
C VAL A 231 1.00 14.85 -26.07
N PRO A 232 1.17 13.53 -25.91
CA PRO A 232 1.64 12.68 -27.00
C PRO A 232 0.45 12.37 -27.92
N VAL A 233 0.61 12.68 -29.20
CA VAL A 233 -0.46 12.56 -30.20
C VAL A 233 -0.11 11.43 -31.19
N PRO A 234 -0.88 10.34 -31.22
CA PRO A 234 -0.76 9.28 -32.23
C PRO A 234 -1.44 9.68 -33.55
N PRO A 235 -1.20 8.93 -34.63
CA PRO A 235 -2.12 8.83 -35.76
C PRO A 235 -3.58 8.65 -35.34
N LEU A 236 -4.53 9.25 -36.06
CA LEU A 236 -5.96 9.24 -35.69
C LEU A 236 -6.53 7.81 -35.61
N ASN A 237 -6.17 6.93 -36.55
CA ASN A 237 -6.60 5.53 -36.52
C ASN A 237 -6.04 4.78 -35.29
N GLU A 238 -4.80 5.08 -34.89
CA GLU A 238 -4.21 4.53 -33.68
C GLU A 238 -4.91 5.05 -32.43
N GLN A 239 -5.33 6.32 -32.38
CA GLN A 239 -6.14 6.86 -31.28
C GLN A 239 -7.42 6.03 -31.06
N TYR A 240 -8.16 5.69 -32.13
CA TYR A 240 -9.35 4.84 -32.02
C TYR A 240 -9.02 3.45 -31.48
N ARG A 241 -7.94 2.83 -31.96
CA ARG A 241 -7.48 1.51 -31.49
C ARG A 241 -7.08 1.56 -30.02
N ILE A 242 -6.39 2.62 -29.59
CA ILE A 242 -6.01 2.84 -28.19
C ILE A 242 -7.25 2.96 -27.32
N VAL A 243 -8.19 3.83 -27.67
CA VAL A 243 -9.41 4.06 -26.88
C VAL A 243 -10.20 2.77 -26.72
N ALA A 244 -10.44 2.03 -27.82
CA ALA A 244 -11.15 0.76 -27.76
C ALA A 244 -10.46 -0.25 -26.83
N LYS A 245 -9.12 -0.29 -26.84
CA LYS A 245 -8.35 -1.19 -25.97
C LYS A 245 -8.35 -0.74 -24.51
N VAL A 246 -8.31 0.57 -24.25
CA VAL A 246 -8.44 1.12 -22.90
C VAL A 246 -9.81 0.76 -22.33
N ASP A 247 -10.89 0.98 -23.09
CA ASP A 247 -12.25 0.67 -22.66
C ASP A 247 -12.39 -0.83 -22.29
N GLU A 248 -11.93 -1.74 -23.16
CA GLU A 248 -11.95 -3.19 -22.90
C GLU A 248 -11.21 -3.56 -21.60
N LEU A 249 -10.05 -2.96 -21.35
CA LEU A 249 -9.25 -3.25 -20.17
C LEU A 249 -9.78 -2.58 -18.89
N MET A 250 -10.42 -1.41 -19.02
CA MET A 250 -11.11 -0.76 -17.90
C MET A 250 -12.34 -1.56 -17.49
N ASP A 251 -13.13 -2.08 -18.43
CA ASP A 251 -14.25 -2.98 -18.17
C ASP A 251 -13.80 -4.28 -17.48
N LEU A 252 -12.62 -4.81 -17.86
CA LEU A 252 -12.02 -5.94 -17.15
C LEU A 252 -11.65 -5.55 -15.71
N CYS A 253 -11.07 -4.37 -15.49
CA CYS A 253 -10.78 -3.86 -14.15
C CYS A 253 -12.05 -3.72 -13.30
N ASP A 254 -13.15 -3.20 -13.87
CA ASP A 254 -14.44 -3.06 -13.19
C ASP A 254 -14.99 -4.43 -12.77
N ARG A 255 -14.94 -5.42 -13.66
CA ARG A 255 -15.36 -6.80 -13.34
C ARG A 255 -14.50 -7.42 -12.23
N LEU A 256 -13.18 -7.25 -12.29
CA LEU A 256 -12.28 -7.76 -11.26
C LEU A 256 -12.53 -7.10 -9.89
N GLU A 257 -12.79 -5.79 -9.85
CA GLU A 257 -13.16 -5.08 -8.62
C GLU A 257 -14.47 -5.61 -8.04
N ALA A 258 -15.48 -5.83 -8.89
CA ALA A 258 -16.76 -6.40 -8.48
C ALA A 258 -16.64 -7.84 -7.96
N GLU A 259 -15.85 -8.69 -8.64
CA GLU A 259 -15.59 -10.07 -8.20
C GLU A 259 -14.86 -10.11 -6.85
N GLN A 260 -13.87 -9.24 -6.62
CA GLN A 260 -13.18 -9.13 -5.33
C GLN A 260 -14.11 -8.68 -4.21
N ALA A 261 -14.96 -7.69 -4.46
CA ALA A 261 -15.95 -7.23 -3.49
C ALA A 261 -16.94 -8.35 -3.13
N ASN A 262 -17.44 -9.07 -4.13
CA ASN A 262 -18.36 -10.19 -3.93
C ASN A 262 -17.69 -11.34 -3.15
N ALA A 263 -16.47 -11.71 -3.50
CA ALA A 263 -15.70 -12.73 -2.78
C ALA A 263 -15.45 -12.34 -1.33
N GLY A 264 -15.10 -11.07 -1.07
CA GLY A 264 -14.92 -10.54 0.28
C GLY A 264 -16.20 -10.58 1.12
N ASN A 265 -17.33 -10.19 0.54
CA ASN A 265 -18.64 -10.25 1.20
C ASN A 265 -19.07 -11.70 1.50
N ALA A 266 -18.92 -12.62 0.54
CA ALA A 266 -19.24 -14.03 0.73
C ALA A 266 -18.36 -14.67 1.80
N HIS A 267 -17.06 -14.36 1.80
CA HIS A 267 -16.12 -14.80 2.82
C HIS A 267 -16.52 -14.30 4.22
N ALA A 268 -16.86 -13.02 4.36
CA ALA A 268 -17.29 -12.46 5.65
C ALA A 268 -18.57 -13.12 6.18
N GLN A 269 -19.56 -13.37 5.29
CA GLN A 269 -20.79 -14.07 5.66
C GLN A 269 -20.53 -15.52 6.09
N LEU A 270 -19.67 -16.24 5.37
CA LEU A 270 -19.29 -17.61 5.72
C LEU A 270 -18.61 -17.67 7.09
N VAL A 271 -17.62 -16.81 7.34
CA VAL A 271 -16.93 -16.72 8.63
C VAL A 271 -17.93 -16.45 9.75
N GLN A 272 -18.82 -15.47 9.57
CA GLN A 272 -19.82 -15.13 10.58
C GLN A 272 -20.77 -16.31 10.87
N ALA A 273 -21.30 -16.97 9.84
CA ALA A 273 -22.21 -18.10 10.01
C ALA A 273 -21.54 -19.28 10.73
N LEU A 274 -20.27 -19.57 10.43
CA LEU A 274 -19.52 -20.63 11.10
C LEU A 274 -19.24 -20.28 12.57
N LEU A 275 -18.85 -19.04 12.86
CA LEU A 275 -18.64 -18.57 14.23
C LEU A 275 -19.94 -18.55 15.05
N ASP A 276 -21.05 -18.15 14.44
CA ASP A 276 -22.36 -18.17 15.08
C ASP A 276 -22.78 -19.60 15.46
N SER A 277 -22.54 -20.57 14.56
CA SER A 277 -22.81 -21.99 14.82
C SER A 277 -22.07 -22.55 16.05
N LEU A 278 -20.88 -22.01 16.38
CA LEU A 278 -20.20 -22.38 17.63
C LEU A 278 -20.93 -21.85 18.86
N THR A 279 -21.34 -20.59 18.83
CA THR A 279 -21.98 -19.94 19.99
C THR A 279 -23.39 -20.49 20.24
N GLN A 280 -24.07 -20.91 19.18
CA GLN A 280 -25.44 -21.43 19.21
C GLN A 280 -25.51 -22.95 19.42
N ALA A 281 -24.37 -23.65 19.49
CA ALA A 281 -24.34 -25.09 19.68
C ALA A 281 -25.09 -25.50 20.95
N SER A 282 -26.03 -26.42 20.78
CA SER A 282 -27.00 -26.88 21.79
C SER A 282 -26.36 -27.81 22.81
N ASP A 283 -25.38 -28.61 22.37
CA ASP A 283 -24.67 -29.57 23.20
C ASP A 283 -23.17 -29.65 22.87
N ALA A 284 -22.43 -30.43 23.66
CA ALA A 284 -20.98 -30.60 23.52
C ALA A 284 -20.57 -31.32 22.22
N ALA A 285 -21.41 -32.21 21.69
CA ALA A 285 -21.13 -32.95 20.46
C ALA A 285 -21.28 -32.05 19.23
N GLU A 286 -22.35 -31.26 19.18
CA GLU A 286 -22.57 -30.23 18.17
C GLU A 286 -21.44 -29.18 18.21
N PHE A 287 -21.06 -28.72 19.41
CA PHE A 287 -19.94 -27.78 19.58
C PHE A 287 -18.62 -28.35 19.05
N THR A 288 -18.29 -29.60 19.40
CA THR A 288 -17.07 -30.27 18.94
C THR A 288 -17.06 -30.41 17.41
N THR A 289 -18.19 -30.77 16.82
CA THR A 289 -18.34 -30.90 15.35
C THR A 289 -18.15 -29.56 14.65
N ASN A 290 -18.79 -28.50 15.16
CA ASN A 290 -18.67 -27.14 14.61
C ASN A 290 -17.24 -26.60 14.76
N TRP A 291 -16.57 -26.90 15.88
CA TRP A 291 -15.17 -26.55 16.11
C TRP A 291 -14.22 -27.29 15.16
N GLN A 292 -14.41 -28.59 14.96
CA GLN A 292 -13.59 -29.37 14.05
C GLN A 292 -13.64 -28.81 12.63
N ARG A 293 -14.85 -28.49 12.14
CA ARG A 293 -15.04 -27.85 10.82
C ARG A 293 -14.28 -26.52 10.70
N LEU A 294 -14.31 -25.69 11.73
CA LEU A 294 -13.56 -24.43 11.77
C LEU A 294 -12.04 -24.64 11.81
N ALA A 295 -11.58 -25.60 12.59
CA ALA A 295 -10.17 -25.92 12.75
C ALA A 295 -9.56 -26.45 11.44
N GLU A 296 -10.27 -27.34 10.73
CA GLU A 296 -9.85 -27.89 9.42
C GLU A 296 -9.69 -26.78 8.36
N HIS A 297 -10.50 -25.73 8.43
CA HIS A 297 -10.49 -24.61 7.49
C HIS A 297 -9.90 -23.31 8.07
N PHE A 298 -9.19 -23.37 9.19
CA PHE A 298 -8.74 -22.17 9.91
C PHE A 298 -7.89 -21.24 9.02
N HIS A 299 -7.00 -21.83 8.21
CA HIS A 299 -6.07 -21.12 7.33
C HIS A 299 -6.75 -20.41 6.15
N THR A 300 -7.96 -20.83 5.75
CA THR A 300 -8.73 -20.16 4.68
C THR A 300 -9.70 -19.13 5.24
N LEU A 301 -10.23 -19.37 6.44
CA LEU A 301 -11.25 -18.54 7.07
C LEU A 301 -10.69 -17.28 7.73
N PHE A 302 -9.50 -17.35 8.33
CA PHE A 302 -8.93 -16.23 9.10
C PHE A 302 -7.79 -15.53 8.35
N THR A 303 -8.08 -15.09 7.13
CA THR A 303 -7.13 -14.46 6.20
C THR A 303 -7.27 -12.95 6.12
N THR A 304 -8.26 -12.37 6.79
CA THR A 304 -8.55 -10.93 6.77
C THR A 304 -8.63 -10.35 8.18
N GLU A 305 -8.30 -9.07 8.33
CA GLU A 305 -8.41 -8.39 9.63
C GLU A 305 -9.82 -8.47 10.25
N PRO A 306 -10.92 -8.22 9.52
CA PRO A 306 -12.27 -8.38 10.04
C PRO A 306 -12.58 -9.81 10.52
N SER A 307 -12.10 -10.84 9.81
CA SER A 307 -12.31 -12.24 10.21
C SER A 307 -11.64 -12.57 11.55
N ILE A 308 -10.45 -12.02 11.81
CA ILE A 308 -9.74 -12.18 13.10
C ILE A 308 -10.47 -11.42 14.21
N ASP A 309 -10.94 -10.20 13.93
CA ASP A 309 -11.68 -9.43 14.93
C ASP A 309 -13.02 -10.11 15.28
N ALA A 310 -13.69 -10.75 14.31
CA ALA A 310 -14.85 -11.59 14.55
C ALA A 310 -14.49 -12.81 15.43
N LEU A 311 -13.38 -13.51 15.13
CA LEU A 311 -12.88 -14.61 15.95
C LEU A 311 -12.63 -14.19 17.39
N LYS A 312 -11.99 -13.04 17.62
CA LYS A 312 -11.77 -12.50 18.98
C LYS A 312 -13.09 -12.33 19.73
N GLN A 313 -14.10 -11.74 19.09
CA GLN A 313 -15.42 -11.57 19.71
C GLN A 313 -16.08 -12.92 20.04
N THR A 314 -15.97 -13.91 19.15
CA THR A 314 -16.49 -15.26 19.40
C THR A 314 -15.74 -15.94 20.55
N LEU A 315 -14.41 -15.82 20.64
CA LEU A 315 -13.63 -16.37 21.74
C LEU A 315 -14.03 -15.77 23.08
N LEU A 316 -14.26 -14.45 23.13
CA LEU A 316 -14.81 -13.78 24.32
C LEU A 316 -16.19 -14.32 24.68
N GLN A 317 -17.05 -14.52 23.67
CA GLN A 317 -18.38 -15.06 23.89
C GLN A 317 -18.33 -16.49 24.44
N LEU A 318 -17.46 -17.35 23.90
CA LEU A 318 -17.27 -18.71 24.39
C LEU A 318 -16.68 -18.74 25.82
N ALA A 319 -15.79 -17.79 26.14
CA ALA A 319 -15.25 -17.62 27.48
C ALA A 319 -16.34 -17.32 28.50
N VAL A 320 -17.24 -16.38 28.19
CA VAL A 320 -18.31 -15.99 29.11
C VAL A 320 -19.46 -17.00 29.20
N MET A 321 -19.52 -17.95 28.26
CA MET A 321 -20.45 -19.09 28.29
C MET A 321 -19.88 -20.31 29.02
N GLY A 322 -18.62 -20.25 29.50
CA GLY A 322 -17.96 -21.38 30.15
C GLY A 322 -17.57 -22.51 29.19
N LYS A 323 -17.56 -22.24 27.87
CA LYS A 323 -17.23 -23.23 26.82
C LYS A 323 -15.75 -23.23 26.42
N LEU A 324 -14.93 -22.31 26.96
CA LEU A 324 -13.53 -22.12 26.53
C LEU A 324 -12.51 -22.97 27.32
N VAL A 325 -12.79 -23.27 28.58
CA VAL A 325 -11.92 -24.08 29.46
C VAL A 325 -12.74 -25.17 30.12
N SER A 326 -12.09 -26.29 30.47
CA SER A 326 -12.74 -27.37 31.22
C SER A 326 -13.02 -26.95 32.67
N GLN A 327 -14.19 -27.35 33.18
CA GLN A 327 -14.54 -27.21 34.59
C GLN A 327 -13.70 -28.18 35.43
N ASP A 328 -13.23 -27.72 36.60
CA ASP A 328 -12.47 -28.53 37.55
C ASP A 328 -13.35 -28.87 38.76
N PRO A 329 -13.67 -30.16 39.01
CA PRO A 329 -14.49 -30.55 40.16
C PRO A 329 -13.87 -30.22 41.53
N SER A 330 -12.57 -29.92 41.59
CA SER A 330 -11.88 -29.53 42.83
C SER A 330 -12.02 -28.04 43.17
N ASP A 331 -12.53 -27.23 42.25
CA ASP A 331 -12.78 -25.82 42.51
C ASP A 331 -13.91 -25.63 43.54
N GLU A 332 -13.80 -24.59 44.35
CA GLU A 332 -14.90 -24.15 45.21
C GLU A 332 -16.11 -23.79 44.33
N PRO A 333 -17.32 -24.32 44.60
CA PRO A 333 -18.53 -23.96 43.86
C PRO A 333 -18.79 -22.45 43.91
N ALA A 334 -19.28 -21.88 42.81
CA ALA A 334 -19.58 -20.44 42.75
C ALA A 334 -20.56 -19.97 43.85
N SER A 335 -21.45 -20.84 44.30
CA SER A 335 -22.42 -20.54 45.37
C SER A 335 -21.76 -20.17 46.70
N GLU A 336 -20.63 -20.78 47.08
CA GLU A 336 -19.89 -20.39 48.29
C GLU A 336 -19.18 -19.05 48.10
N PHE A 337 -18.65 -18.80 46.90
CA PHE A 337 -18.06 -17.51 46.57
C PHE A 337 -19.09 -16.37 46.59
N VAL A 338 -20.30 -16.59 46.06
CA VAL A 338 -21.42 -15.64 46.14
C VAL A 338 -21.76 -15.30 47.60
N LYS A 339 -21.83 -16.31 48.49
CA LYS A 339 -22.10 -16.07 49.92
C LYS A 339 -21.04 -15.16 50.56
N ARG A 340 -19.76 -15.40 50.25
CA ARG A 340 -18.65 -14.54 50.73
C ARG A 340 -18.79 -13.11 50.22
N ILE A 341 -19.12 -12.93 48.94
CA ILE A 341 -19.34 -11.61 48.34
C ILE A 341 -20.50 -10.88 49.02
N GLN A 342 -21.64 -11.54 49.19
CA GLN A 342 -22.82 -10.94 49.80
C GLN A 342 -22.57 -10.53 51.26
N ALA A 343 -21.89 -11.38 52.04
CA ALA A 343 -21.54 -11.08 53.44
C ALA A 343 -20.61 -9.86 53.55
N GLU A 344 -19.54 -9.81 52.75
CA GLU A 344 -18.61 -8.68 52.76
C GLU A 344 -19.27 -7.40 52.24
N LYS A 345 -20.16 -7.51 51.24
CA LYS A 345 -20.93 -6.38 50.74
C LYS A 345 -21.85 -5.79 51.79
N GLN A 346 -22.56 -6.62 52.55
CA GLN A 346 -23.40 -6.15 53.65
C GLN A 346 -22.58 -5.40 54.70
N HIS A 347 -21.41 -5.94 55.07
CA HIS A 347 -20.49 -5.30 56.00
C HIS A 347 -19.96 -3.95 55.46
N TYR A 348 -19.58 -3.91 54.18
CA TYR A 348 -19.14 -2.69 53.49
C TYR A 348 -20.23 -1.61 53.48
N LEU A 349 -21.47 -1.98 53.14
CA LEU A 349 -22.61 -1.07 53.11
C LEU A 349 -22.94 -0.53 54.51
N ALA A 350 -22.87 -1.36 55.55
CA ALA A 350 -23.11 -0.95 56.94
C ALA A 350 -22.07 0.06 57.46
N LYS A 351 -20.81 -0.07 57.03
CA LYS A 351 -19.71 0.82 57.44
C LYS A 351 -19.67 2.13 56.64
N SER A 352 -20.10 2.11 55.39
CA SER A 352 -20.14 3.31 54.56
C SER A 352 -21.30 4.22 54.98
N LYS A 353 -21.08 5.53 55.15
CA LYS A 353 -22.18 6.53 55.19
C LYS A 353 -22.90 6.66 53.83
N ALA A 354 -22.79 5.67 52.94
CA ALA A 354 -23.55 5.63 51.71
C ALA A 354 -25.03 5.50 52.07
N ARG A 355 -25.85 6.47 51.64
CA ARG A 355 -27.31 6.38 51.74
C ARG A 355 -27.76 4.96 51.41
N LYS A 356 -28.60 4.36 52.26
CA LYS A 356 -29.33 3.10 52.03
C LYS A 356 -29.73 3.00 50.55
N GLN A 357 -28.92 2.33 49.75
CA GLN A 357 -29.24 2.08 48.36
C GLN A 357 -30.38 1.07 48.40
N LYS A 358 -31.54 1.42 47.84
CA LYS A 358 -32.69 0.52 47.86
C LYS A 358 -32.34 -0.75 47.08
N ASP A 359 -32.69 -1.89 47.65
CA ASP A 359 -32.54 -3.19 47.00
C ASP A 359 -33.23 -3.17 45.63
N LEU A 360 -32.60 -3.83 44.66
CA LEU A 360 -33.16 -3.96 43.33
C LEU A 360 -34.42 -4.84 43.39
N ALA A 361 -35.53 -4.33 42.87
CA ALA A 361 -36.78 -5.08 42.82
C ALA A 361 -36.65 -6.30 41.89
N ALA A 362 -37.30 -7.42 42.24
CA ALA A 362 -37.13 -8.69 41.55
C ALA A 362 -37.54 -8.62 40.06
N ASP A 363 -38.55 -7.83 39.74
CA ASP A 363 -39.07 -7.57 38.39
C ASP A 363 -38.10 -6.76 37.51
N LEU A 364 -37.10 -6.10 38.09
CA LEU A 364 -36.09 -5.35 37.35
C LEU A 364 -34.87 -6.20 36.97
N ARG A 365 -34.71 -7.40 37.53
CA ARG A 365 -33.57 -8.29 37.25
C ARG A 365 -33.69 -8.83 35.82
N SER A 366 -32.62 -8.72 35.02
CA SER A 366 -32.65 -9.26 33.66
C SER A 366 -32.52 -10.78 33.65
N GLU A 367 -33.21 -11.44 32.73
CA GLU A 367 -33.10 -12.89 32.54
C GLU A 367 -31.70 -13.29 32.01
N PRO A 368 -31.20 -14.47 32.40
CA PRO A 368 -29.99 -15.04 31.84
C PRO A 368 -30.05 -15.17 30.29
N PRO A 369 -29.08 -14.63 29.55
CA PRO A 369 -29.10 -14.65 28.08
C PRO A 369 -28.72 -16.00 27.46
N PHE A 370 -28.14 -16.91 28.24
CA PHE A 370 -27.68 -18.24 27.81
C PHE A 370 -27.49 -19.18 29.01
N GLU A 371 -27.35 -20.48 28.73
CA GLU A 371 -27.02 -21.48 29.74
C GLU A 371 -25.53 -21.46 30.11
N VAL A 372 -25.25 -21.64 31.40
CA VAL A 372 -23.89 -21.69 31.97
C VAL A 372 -23.63 -23.05 32.59
N PRO A 373 -22.36 -23.46 32.79
CA PRO A 373 -22.03 -24.69 33.51
C PRO A 373 -22.68 -24.76 34.89
N THR A 374 -22.99 -25.96 35.37
CA THR A 374 -23.69 -26.18 36.66
C THR A 374 -22.90 -25.70 37.88
N CYS A 375 -21.59 -25.51 37.76
CA CYS A 375 -20.75 -24.94 38.81
C CYS A 375 -20.79 -23.40 38.87
N TRP A 376 -21.48 -22.74 37.94
CA TRP A 376 -21.62 -21.28 37.86
C TRP A 376 -22.95 -20.82 38.45
N GLU A 377 -22.99 -19.56 38.89
CA GLU A 377 -24.19 -18.93 39.44
C GLU A 377 -24.52 -17.65 38.68
N TRP A 378 -25.78 -17.48 38.27
CA TRP A 378 -26.25 -16.20 37.73
C TRP A 378 -26.56 -15.24 38.86
N GLN A 379 -25.92 -14.09 38.84
CA GLN A 379 -26.13 -12.98 39.77
C GLN A 379 -26.48 -11.72 38.99
N THR A 380 -26.80 -10.63 39.67
CA THR A 380 -26.79 -9.30 39.03
C THR A 380 -25.50 -8.56 39.35
N ILE A 381 -25.14 -7.54 38.56
CA ILE A 381 -24.02 -6.64 38.91
C ILE A 381 -24.21 -6.06 40.31
N ASP A 382 -25.45 -5.79 40.73
CA ASP A 382 -25.75 -5.34 42.08
C ASP A 382 -25.65 -6.44 43.15
N ASP A 383 -25.64 -7.72 42.82
CA ASP A 383 -25.40 -8.75 43.85
C ASP A 383 -23.90 -8.87 44.14
N VAL A 384 -23.04 -8.66 43.13
CA VAL A 384 -21.59 -8.92 43.22
C VAL A 384 -20.70 -7.68 43.37
N LEU A 385 -21.15 -6.51 42.90
CA LEU A 385 -20.36 -5.27 42.88
C LEU A 385 -21.12 -4.12 43.54
N HIS A 386 -20.39 -3.15 44.11
CA HIS A 386 -20.94 -1.90 44.58
C HIS A 386 -20.85 -0.83 43.48
N VAL A 387 -22.00 -0.46 42.91
CA VAL A 387 -22.10 0.51 41.82
C VAL A 387 -22.37 1.91 42.36
N SER A 388 -21.58 2.89 41.90
CA SER A 388 -21.69 4.30 42.29
C SER A 388 -21.48 5.23 41.11
N GLY A 389 -22.17 6.37 41.11
CA GLY A 389 -21.96 7.43 40.13
C GLY A 389 -20.76 8.32 40.46
N GLY A 390 -20.28 9.05 39.47
CA GLY A 390 -19.20 10.01 39.62
C GLY A 390 -19.63 11.42 40.07
N ILE A 391 -18.68 12.35 40.04
CA ILE A 391 -18.89 13.76 40.35
C ILE A 391 -19.72 14.45 39.25
N THR A 392 -20.76 15.21 39.61
CA THR A 392 -21.46 16.07 38.65
C THR A 392 -20.79 17.43 38.63
N LEU A 393 -20.45 17.88 37.42
CA LEU A 393 -19.81 19.17 37.18
C LEU A 393 -20.82 20.33 37.33
N GLY A 394 -20.34 21.53 37.66
CA GLY A 394 -21.17 22.75 37.69
C GLY A 394 -22.08 22.92 38.92
N ARG A 395 -21.83 22.18 40.01
CA ARG A 395 -22.55 22.36 41.28
C ARG A 395 -22.07 23.62 42.01
N LYS A 396 -22.95 24.24 42.82
CA LYS A 396 -22.54 25.34 43.72
C LYS A 396 -21.77 24.78 44.91
N LEU A 397 -20.50 25.18 45.08
CA LEU A 397 -19.56 24.66 46.09
C LEU A 397 -19.22 25.67 47.21
N SER A 398 -20.10 26.65 47.45
CA SER A 398 -19.83 27.79 48.36
C SER A 398 -19.54 27.37 49.81
N GLY A 399 -18.44 27.87 50.37
CA GLY A 399 -18.10 27.75 51.80
C GLY A 399 -17.33 26.49 52.20
N ARG A 400 -16.81 25.69 51.25
CA ARG A 400 -16.00 24.49 51.52
C ARG A 400 -14.59 24.63 50.95
N LYS A 401 -13.61 23.95 51.56
CA LYS A 401 -12.24 23.87 51.05
C LYS A 401 -12.22 22.95 49.82
N LEU A 402 -11.80 23.50 48.68
CA LEU A 402 -11.77 22.81 47.39
C LEU A 402 -10.35 22.32 47.08
N LEU A 403 -10.27 21.13 46.50
CA LEU A 403 -9.06 20.54 45.95
C LEU A 403 -9.27 20.28 44.46
N SER A 404 -8.26 20.61 43.64
CA SER A 404 -8.23 20.23 42.24
C SER A 404 -7.72 18.79 42.13
N LYS A 405 -8.50 17.92 41.48
CA LYS A 405 -8.13 16.51 41.26
C LYS A 405 -8.40 16.10 39.81
N PRO A 406 -7.59 15.19 39.22
CA PRO A 406 -7.84 14.68 37.89
C PRO A 406 -9.12 13.83 37.86
N TYR A 407 -9.86 13.85 36.75
CA TYR A 407 -11.05 13.02 36.59
C TYR A 407 -11.24 12.44 35.19
N LEU A 408 -11.87 11.27 35.12
CA LEU A 408 -12.19 10.57 33.88
C LEU A 408 -13.58 10.91 33.37
N ARG A 409 -13.67 11.10 32.04
CA ARG A 409 -14.90 11.36 31.28
C ARG A 409 -15.21 10.19 30.37
N VAL A 410 -16.38 10.22 29.71
CA VAL A 410 -16.78 9.22 28.71
C VAL A 410 -15.72 9.02 27.62
N ALA A 411 -15.06 10.10 27.18
CA ALA A 411 -13.99 10.02 26.19
C ALA A 411 -12.76 9.23 26.66
N ASN A 412 -12.53 9.15 27.97
CA ASN A 412 -11.39 8.45 28.56
C ASN A 412 -11.63 6.94 28.71
N VAL A 413 -12.88 6.47 28.64
CA VAL A 413 -13.20 5.05 28.87
C VAL A 413 -13.53 4.36 27.55
N GLN A 414 -12.64 3.47 27.12
CA GLN A 414 -12.81 2.62 25.93
C GLN A 414 -13.02 1.16 26.37
N ARG A 415 -13.39 0.26 25.45
CA ARG A 415 -13.54 -1.16 25.79
C ARG A 415 -12.18 -1.77 26.09
N GLY A 416 -11.96 -2.20 27.33
CA GLY A 416 -10.72 -2.86 27.78
C GLY A 416 -9.51 -1.93 27.97
N ARG A 417 -9.66 -0.61 27.76
CA ARG A 417 -8.54 0.35 27.91
C ARG A 417 -9.01 1.75 28.29
N LEU A 418 -8.11 2.49 28.92
CA LEU A 418 -8.30 3.90 29.26
C LEU A 418 -7.47 4.80 28.34
N GLU A 419 -8.08 5.89 27.89
CA GLU A 419 -7.44 6.95 27.11
C GLU A 419 -6.95 8.05 28.05
N MET A 420 -5.63 8.18 28.16
CA MET A 420 -4.94 8.97 29.18
C MET A 420 -4.23 10.21 28.62
N GLU A 421 -4.24 10.43 27.31
CA GLU A 421 -3.57 11.60 26.69
C GLU A 421 -4.20 12.93 27.14
N GLN A 422 -5.53 12.97 27.33
CA GLN A 422 -6.26 14.18 27.68
C GLN A 422 -7.10 14.01 28.95
N ILE A 423 -6.44 14.21 30.09
CA ILE A 423 -7.07 14.24 31.41
C ILE A 423 -7.36 15.68 31.82
N LYS A 424 -8.55 15.90 32.39
CA LYS A 424 -8.96 17.19 32.93
C LYS A 424 -8.99 17.13 34.46
N GLU A 425 -8.95 18.29 35.08
CA GLU A 425 -9.12 18.44 36.52
C GLU A 425 -10.51 18.98 36.86
N VAL A 426 -10.96 18.68 38.08
CA VAL A 426 -12.20 19.17 38.66
C VAL A 426 -11.95 19.61 40.10
N GLU A 427 -12.60 20.71 40.50
CA GLU A 427 -12.64 21.14 41.88
C GLU A 427 -13.66 20.29 42.67
N VAL A 428 -13.21 19.65 43.74
CA VAL A 428 -14.07 18.87 44.64
C VAL A 428 -13.81 19.28 46.09
N PRO A 429 -14.85 19.33 46.96
CA PRO A 429 -14.64 19.53 48.39
C PRO A 429 -13.73 18.45 49.00
N GLU A 430 -12.80 18.84 49.86
CA GLU A 430 -11.84 17.93 50.51
C GLU A 430 -12.53 16.76 51.23
N ASP A 431 -13.71 16.99 51.81
CA ASP A 431 -14.53 15.97 52.49
C ASP A 431 -15.22 14.98 51.54
N GLU A 432 -15.29 15.29 50.25
CA GLU A 432 -15.91 14.44 49.21
C GLU A 432 -14.90 13.69 48.34
N VAL A 433 -13.60 14.00 48.42
CA VAL A 433 -12.55 13.33 47.60
C VAL A 433 -12.60 11.81 47.78
N GLU A 434 -12.57 11.34 49.02
CA GLU A 434 -12.51 9.89 49.34
C GLU A 434 -13.72 9.12 48.80
N LYS A 435 -14.86 9.78 48.65
CA LYS A 435 -16.10 9.17 48.12
C LYS A 435 -15.95 8.79 46.64
N TYR A 436 -15.32 9.65 45.86
CA TYR A 436 -15.19 9.51 44.40
C TYR A 436 -13.83 8.94 43.96
N LEU A 437 -12.89 8.79 44.90
CA LEU A 437 -11.56 8.27 44.65
C LEU A 437 -11.61 6.87 44.01
N LEU A 438 -10.95 6.75 42.85
CA LEU A 438 -10.73 5.48 42.17
C LEU A 438 -9.65 4.68 42.89
N ARG A 439 -9.81 3.36 42.89
CA ARG A 439 -8.90 2.39 43.49
C ARG A 439 -8.59 1.29 42.48
N ASN A 440 -7.40 0.71 42.58
CA ASN A 440 -7.02 -0.45 41.79
C ASN A 440 -8.15 -1.49 41.70
N GLY A 441 -8.45 -1.95 40.48
CA GLY A 441 -9.48 -2.94 40.22
C GLY A 441 -10.90 -2.39 40.08
N ASP A 442 -11.10 -1.07 40.25
CA ASP A 442 -12.39 -0.44 39.95
C ASP A 442 -12.72 -0.58 38.46
N LEU A 443 -13.97 -0.97 38.17
CA LEU A 443 -14.50 -1.00 36.82
C LEU A 443 -15.18 0.33 36.51
N LEU A 444 -14.79 0.93 35.39
CA LEU A 444 -15.34 2.18 34.89
C LEU A 444 -16.25 1.89 33.70
N ILE A 445 -17.53 2.23 33.81
CA ILE A 445 -18.56 1.90 32.82
C ILE A 445 -19.23 3.17 32.29
N THR A 446 -19.26 3.36 30.97
CA THR A 446 -19.90 4.54 30.37
C THR A 446 -21.44 4.49 30.44
N GLU A 447 -22.06 5.61 30.84
CA GLU A 447 -23.51 5.78 30.89
C GLU A 447 -24.14 5.85 29.50
N GLY A 448 -23.50 6.57 28.57
CA GLY A 448 -24.08 6.85 27.26
C GLY A 448 -23.09 7.41 26.23
N GLY A 449 -23.56 7.53 25.00
CA GLY A 449 -22.79 7.95 23.82
C GLY A 449 -23.53 7.57 22.53
N ASP A 450 -22.79 7.36 21.44
CA ASP A 450 -23.36 6.69 20.26
C ASP A 450 -23.80 5.27 20.65
N TRP A 451 -24.70 4.69 19.86
CA TRP A 451 -25.39 3.42 20.20
C TRP A 451 -24.43 2.26 20.50
N ASP A 452 -23.26 2.21 19.86
CA ASP A 452 -22.21 1.21 20.06
C ASP A 452 -21.31 1.46 21.30
N LYS A 453 -21.40 2.66 21.89
CA LYS A 453 -20.53 3.16 22.97
C LYS A 453 -21.12 3.03 24.37
N VAL A 454 -22.37 2.63 24.47
CA VAL A 454 -23.04 2.39 25.75
C VAL A 454 -22.40 1.17 26.44
N GLY A 455 -22.15 1.27 27.75
CA GLY A 455 -21.60 0.17 28.55
C GLY A 455 -20.16 -0.20 28.22
N ARG A 456 -19.35 0.72 27.68
CA ARG A 456 -17.90 0.50 27.54
C ARG A 456 -17.31 0.36 28.93
N THR A 457 -16.54 -0.70 29.13
CA THR A 457 -15.96 -1.01 30.43
C THR A 457 -14.44 -1.08 30.33
N ALA A 458 -13.76 -0.44 31.28
CA ALA A 458 -12.31 -0.55 31.48
C ALA A 458 -11.97 -0.66 32.97
N ILE A 459 -10.88 -1.37 33.28
CA ILE A 459 -10.34 -1.45 34.64
C ILE A 459 -9.41 -0.26 34.92
N TRP A 460 -9.55 0.33 36.10
CA TRP A 460 -8.59 1.26 36.69
C TRP A 460 -7.44 0.51 37.38
N ARG A 461 -6.21 0.80 36.99
CA ARG A 461 -4.97 0.16 37.47
C ARG A 461 -4.01 1.15 38.13
N ASP A 462 -4.57 2.16 38.81
CA ASP A 462 -3.82 3.26 39.45
C ASP A 462 -2.96 4.06 38.46
N GLU A 463 -3.49 4.30 37.25
CA GLU A 463 -2.79 5.02 36.18
C GLU A 463 -2.42 6.46 36.60
N LEU A 464 -3.18 7.06 37.51
CA LEU A 464 -2.89 8.38 38.10
C LEU A 464 -3.17 8.42 39.61
N PRO A 465 -2.36 9.15 40.40
CA PRO A 465 -2.67 9.36 41.80
C PRO A 465 -3.93 10.21 41.96
N GLU A 466 -4.77 9.84 42.94
CA GLU A 466 -5.93 10.62 43.38
C GLU A 466 -6.95 10.97 42.27
N CYS A 467 -7.17 10.05 41.32
CA CYS A 467 -8.10 10.26 40.21
C CYS A 467 -9.56 9.95 40.58
N LEU A 468 -10.48 10.71 39.98
CA LEU A 468 -11.93 10.61 40.15
C LEU A 468 -12.63 10.24 38.83
N ASN A 469 -13.95 10.03 38.87
CA ASN A 469 -14.78 9.82 37.67
C ASN A 469 -15.94 10.81 37.58
N GLN A 470 -16.33 11.19 36.35
CA GLN A 470 -17.51 12.02 36.07
C GLN A 470 -18.82 11.26 36.27
N ASN A 471 -19.93 11.96 36.51
CA ASN A 471 -21.28 11.41 36.62
C ASN A 471 -21.74 10.51 35.44
N HIS A 472 -21.17 10.69 34.23
CA HIS A 472 -21.47 9.86 33.04
C HIS A 472 -20.57 8.62 32.90
N VAL A 473 -19.74 8.36 33.90
CA VAL A 473 -18.94 7.15 34.05
C VAL A 473 -19.29 6.55 35.41
N PHE A 474 -19.95 5.40 35.41
CA PHE A 474 -20.20 4.65 36.64
C PHE A 474 -18.94 3.96 37.11
N ARG A 475 -18.78 3.83 38.43
CA ARG A 475 -17.76 3.00 39.08
C ARG A 475 -18.43 1.80 39.70
N ALA A 476 -18.04 0.60 39.30
CA ALA A 476 -18.39 -0.65 39.97
C ALA A 476 -17.16 -1.21 40.70
N ARG A 477 -17.28 -1.40 42.01
CA ARG A 477 -16.19 -1.81 42.90
C ARG A 477 -16.47 -3.17 43.54
N ALA A 478 -15.50 -4.07 43.48
CA ALA A 478 -15.53 -5.29 44.27
C ALA A 478 -15.21 -4.97 45.74
N VAL A 479 -15.97 -5.59 46.64
CA VAL A 479 -15.86 -5.38 48.09
C VAL A 479 -15.10 -6.51 48.78
N VAL A 480 -14.95 -7.66 48.11
CA VAL A 480 -14.11 -8.78 48.54
C VAL A 480 -12.67 -8.63 48.07
N LYS A 481 -11.74 -9.24 48.81
CA LYS A 481 -10.31 -9.25 48.45
C LYS A 481 -10.02 -10.21 47.30
N ASP A 482 -10.66 -11.37 47.30
CA ASP A 482 -10.48 -12.41 46.29
C ASP A 482 -11.41 -12.10 45.10
N TRP A 483 -10.96 -11.23 44.18
CA TRP A 483 -11.74 -10.79 43.03
C TRP A 483 -10.86 -10.69 41.78
N GLU A 484 -11.35 -11.18 40.64
CA GLU A 484 -10.69 -11.02 39.35
C GLU A 484 -11.42 -9.96 38.50
N PRO A 485 -10.94 -8.70 38.46
CA PRO A 485 -11.60 -7.63 37.71
C PRO A 485 -11.60 -7.86 36.19
N ARG A 486 -10.62 -8.62 35.66
CA ARG A 486 -10.56 -8.93 34.21
C ARG A 486 -11.71 -9.81 33.76
N TRP A 487 -12.19 -10.72 34.61
CA TRP A 487 -13.40 -11.49 34.32
C TRP A 487 -14.61 -10.58 34.11
N ALA A 488 -14.82 -9.62 35.00
CA ALA A 488 -15.95 -8.71 34.92
C ALA A 488 -15.84 -7.73 33.74
N GLU A 489 -14.65 -7.20 33.46
CA GLU A 489 -14.39 -6.39 32.26
C GLU A 489 -14.69 -7.18 30.97
N MET A 490 -14.27 -8.45 30.93
CA MET A 490 -14.49 -9.34 29.80
C MET A 490 -15.98 -9.58 29.55
N TYR A 491 -16.74 -9.91 30.61
CA TYR A 491 -18.19 -10.11 30.48
C TYR A 491 -18.91 -8.83 30.06
N LEU A 492 -18.62 -7.68 30.70
CA LEU A 492 -19.28 -6.41 30.40
C LEU A 492 -18.98 -5.89 28.98
N ASN A 493 -17.87 -6.35 28.37
CA ASN A 493 -17.54 -6.06 26.97
C ASN A 493 -17.96 -7.15 25.97
N SER A 494 -18.50 -8.28 26.44
CA SER A 494 -18.99 -9.38 25.59
C SER A 494 -20.21 -8.99 24.74
N ALA A 495 -20.54 -9.80 23.72
CA ALA A 495 -21.69 -9.55 22.87
C ALA A 495 -23.01 -9.57 23.65
N SER A 496 -23.13 -10.46 24.65
CA SER A 496 -24.33 -10.56 25.50
C SER A 496 -24.58 -9.30 26.32
N ALA A 497 -23.58 -8.80 27.04
CA ALA A 497 -23.72 -7.57 27.84
C ALA A 497 -23.98 -6.35 26.94
N ARG A 498 -23.32 -6.26 25.78
CA ARG A 498 -23.57 -5.21 24.79
C ARG A 498 -25.00 -5.23 24.30
N LYS A 499 -25.55 -6.41 23.97
CA LYS A 499 -26.95 -6.57 23.54
C LYS A 499 -27.92 -6.14 24.64
N TYR A 500 -27.64 -6.48 25.90
CA TYR A 500 -28.42 -6.03 27.06
C TYR A 500 -28.43 -4.50 27.18
N PHE A 501 -27.26 -3.86 27.17
CA PHE A 501 -27.18 -2.40 27.31
C PHE A 501 -27.82 -1.67 26.12
N ALA A 502 -27.64 -2.18 24.91
CA ALA A 502 -28.30 -1.64 23.71
C ALA A 502 -29.83 -1.72 23.82
N GLY A 503 -30.37 -2.88 24.19
CA GLY A 503 -31.82 -3.09 24.33
C GLY A 503 -32.44 -2.35 25.53
N SER A 504 -31.66 -2.11 26.59
CA SER A 504 -32.11 -1.37 27.77
C SER A 504 -31.97 0.15 27.63
N SER A 505 -31.18 0.63 26.66
CA SER A 505 -30.92 2.05 26.50
C SER A 505 -32.16 2.84 26.06
N LYS A 506 -32.30 4.08 26.53
CA LYS A 506 -33.31 5.02 26.02
C LYS A 506 -32.68 5.89 24.94
N GLN A 507 -33.22 5.86 23.74
CA GLN A 507 -32.73 6.66 22.62
C GLN A 507 -33.40 8.05 22.62
N THR A 508 -32.57 9.09 22.62
CA THR A 508 -32.95 10.45 22.20
C THR A 508 -32.36 10.69 20.81
N THR A 509 -32.74 11.78 20.13
CA THR A 509 -32.55 12.02 18.69
C THR A 509 -31.16 11.66 18.13
N ASN A 510 -30.08 11.74 18.93
CA ASN A 510 -28.71 11.34 18.55
C ASN A 510 -27.90 10.58 19.63
N LEU A 511 -28.47 10.22 20.79
CA LEU A 511 -27.70 9.62 21.90
C LEU A 511 -28.49 8.52 22.61
N ALA A 512 -27.80 7.44 22.95
CA ALA A 512 -28.31 6.34 23.77
C ALA A 512 -27.65 6.38 25.16
N SER A 513 -28.43 6.18 26.22
CA SER A 513 -27.91 6.07 27.58
C SER A 513 -28.63 4.99 28.39
N ILE A 514 -27.88 4.44 29.36
CA ILE A 514 -28.38 3.57 30.43
C ILE A 514 -28.32 4.31 31.75
N ASN A 515 -29.22 4.00 32.67
CA ASN A 515 -29.15 4.52 34.03
C ASN A 515 -28.49 3.52 35.00
N MET A 516 -28.17 3.98 36.20
CA MET A 516 -27.53 3.14 37.23
C MET A 516 -28.36 1.91 37.62
N THR A 517 -29.70 1.99 37.60
CA THR A 517 -30.58 0.85 37.88
C THR A 517 -30.46 -0.23 36.81
N GLN A 518 -30.37 0.17 35.53
CA GLN A 518 -30.16 -0.76 34.42
C GLN A 518 -28.77 -1.41 34.49
N LEU A 519 -27.72 -0.66 34.83
CA LEU A 519 -26.40 -1.27 35.06
C LEU A 519 -26.44 -2.29 36.20
N ARG A 520 -27.07 -1.94 37.32
CA ARG A 520 -27.25 -2.81 38.49
C ARG A 520 -28.04 -4.08 38.17
N ALA A 521 -29.03 -3.98 37.30
CA ALA A 521 -29.91 -5.07 36.90
C ALA A 521 -29.32 -6.06 35.90
N CYS A 522 -28.18 -5.72 35.28
CA CYS A 522 -27.52 -6.58 34.30
C CYS A 522 -27.18 -7.94 34.92
N ALA A 523 -27.65 -9.02 34.31
CA ALA A 523 -27.29 -10.39 34.66
C ALA A 523 -25.78 -10.56 34.49
N PHE A 524 -25.14 -11.22 35.43
CA PHE A 524 -23.71 -11.41 35.54
C PHE A 524 -23.41 -12.86 35.90
N PRO A 525 -22.75 -13.63 35.02
CA PRO A 525 -22.38 -15.01 35.33
C PRO A 525 -21.16 -15.00 36.25
N LEU A 526 -21.23 -15.75 37.34
CA LEU A 526 -20.12 -15.90 38.29
C LEU A 526 -19.60 -17.35 38.28
N PRO A 527 -18.43 -17.60 37.67
CA PRO A 527 -17.72 -18.88 37.79
C PRO A 527 -17.03 -19.00 39.16
N PRO A 528 -16.59 -20.21 39.55
CA PRO A 528 -15.57 -20.39 40.57
C PRO A 528 -14.35 -19.49 40.33
N LEU A 529 -13.74 -18.97 41.41
CA LEU A 529 -12.60 -18.05 41.26
C LEU A 529 -11.39 -18.71 40.55
N GLY A 530 -11.13 -19.99 40.82
CA GLY A 530 -10.10 -20.77 40.12
C GLY A 530 -10.38 -20.82 38.61
N GLU A 531 -11.63 -21.06 38.22
CA GLU A 531 -12.05 -21.07 36.82
C GLU A 531 -11.96 -19.68 36.19
N GLN A 532 -12.34 -18.60 36.88
CA GLN A 532 -12.16 -17.22 36.39
C GLN A 532 -10.70 -16.95 35.98
N LEU A 533 -9.75 -17.32 36.84
CA LEU A 533 -8.32 -17.16 36.57
C LEU A 533 -7.87 -17.97 35.36
N ARG A 534 -8.33 -19.23 35.23
CA ARG A 534 -8.04 -20.08 34.06
C ARG A 534 -8.61 -19.50 32.77
N ILE A 535 -9.85 -18.99 32.80
CA ILE A 535 -10.50 -18.36 31.64
C ILE A 535 -9.72 -17.13 31.22
N VAL A 536 -9.43 -16.21 32.14
CA VAL A 536 -8.71 -14.96 31.84
C VAL A 536 -7.34 -15.27 31.24
N ALA A 537 -6.57 -16.18 31.85
CA ALA A 537 -5.28 -16.60 31.31
C ALA A 537 -5.40 -17.19 29.89
N LYS A 538 -6.45 -17.97 29.63
CA LYS A 538 -6.67 -18.57 28.30
C LYS A 538 -7.07 -17.53 27.25
N VAL A 539 -7.95 -16.59 27.61
CA VAL A 539 -8.35 -15.49 26.73
C VAL A 539 -7.16 -14.59 26.42
N ASP A 540 -6.36 -14.21 27.41
CA ASP A 540 -5.13 -13.43 27.21
C ASP A 540 -4.18 -14.12 26.21
N GLN A 541 -3.98 -15.43 26.37
CA GLN A 541 -3.17 -16.25 25.45
C GLN A 541 -3.71 -16.20 24.01
N LEU A 542 -5.02 -16.42 23.83
CA LEU A 542 -5.63 -16.48 22.51
C LEU A 542 -5.69 -15.10 21.84
N MET A 543 -5.97 -14.04 22.61
CA MET A 543 -5.95 -12.66 22.11
C MET A 543 -4.57 -12.28 21.59
N ALA A 544 -3.51 -12.63 22.32
CA ALA A 544 -2.14 -12.40 21.88
C ALA A 544 -1.82 -13.13 20.56
N LEU A 545 -2.30 -14.38 20.39
CA LEU A 545 -2.16 -15.11 19.12
C LEU A 545 -2.93 -14.44 17.97
N CYS A 546 -4.17 -14.00 18.23
CA CYS A 546 -4.95 -13.26 17.24
C CYS A 546 -4.26 -11.94 16.83
N ASP A 547 -3.66 -11.22 17.78
CA ASP A 547 -2.89 -10.00 17.50
C ASP A 547 -1.65 -10.28 16.64
N GLN A 548 -0.92 -11.38 16.92
CA GLN A 548 0.21 -11.81 16.10
C GLN A 548 -0.24 -12.17 14.67
N LEU A 549 -1.35 -12.90 14.51
CA LEU A 549 -1.90 -13.23 13.20
C LEU A 549 -2.29 -11.96 12.43
N LYS A 550 -2.98 -11.03 13.08
CA LYS A 550 -3.36 -9.74 12.50
C LYS A 550 -2.14 -8.95 12.03
N THR A 551 -1.09 -8.88 12.85
CA THR A 551 0.18 -8.21 12.49
C THR A 551 0.84 -8.83 11.27
N ARG A 552 0.89 -10.18 11.19
CA ARG A 552 1.45 -10.89 10.03
C ARG A 552 0.66 -10.63 8.76
N LEU A 553 -0.67 -10.63 8.82
CA LEU A 553 -1.51 -10.32 7.66
C LEU A 553 -1.27 -8.89 7.14
N THR A 554 -1.15 -7.91 8.05
CA THR A 554 -0.83 -6.53 7.66
C THR A 554 0.54 -6.45 6.98
N GLN A 555 1.55 -7.15 7.49
CA GLN A 555 2.89 -7.17 6.89
C GLN A 555 2.89 -7.80 5.49
N VAL A 556 2.23 -8.95 5.31
CA VAL A 556 2.08 -9.58 3.99
C VAL A 556 1.36 -8.66 3.01
N ARG A 557 0.29 -7.98 3.48
CA ARG A 557 -0.46 -7.02 2.68
C ARG A 557 0.43 -5.86 2.19
N GLN A 558 1.22 -5.27 3.10
CA GLN A 558 2.15 -4.20 2.75
C GLN A 558 3.22 -4.65 1.77
N LEU A 559 3.78 -5.85 1.97
CA LEU A 559 4.78 -6.42 1.07
C LEU A 559 4.21 -6.64 -0.33
N ASN A 560 3.01 -7.19 -0.45
CA ASN A 560 2.35 -7.38 -1.74
C ASN A 560 2.07 -6.03 -2.44
N GLU A 561 1.69 -5.01 -1.69
CA GLU A 561 1.50 -3.66 -2.24
C GLU A 561 2.82 -3.06 -2.75
N GLN A 562 3.92 -3.22 -2.01
CA GLN A 562 5.25 -2.80 -2.42
C GLN A 562 5.74 -3.56 -3.66
N LEU A 563 5.51 -4.87 -3.72
CA LEU A 563 5.85 -5.70 -4.87
C LEU A 563 5.08 -5.24 -6.11
N ALA A 564 3.77 -5.01 -5.99
CA ALA A 564 2.96 -4.48 -7.08
C ALA A 564 3.44 -3.09 -7.55
N SER A 565 3.82 -2.20 -6.63
CA SER A 565 4.43 -0.91 -7.02
C SER A 565 5.74 -1.10 -7.78
N THR A 566 6.63 -1.94 -7.25
CA THR A 566 7.94 -2.20 -7.85
C THR A 566 7.82 -2.82 -9.23
N LEU A 567 6.87 -3.73 -9.43
CA LEU A 567 6.60 -4.34 -10.73
C LEU A 567 6.14 -3.29 -11.74
N VAL A 568 5.20 -2.41 -11.37
CA VAL A 568 4.76 -1.29 -12.23
C VAL A 568 5.92 -0.35 -12.55
N GLU A 569 6.78 -0.04 -11.58
CA GLU A 569 7.94 0.83 -11.80
C GLU A 569 8.99 0.18 -12.72
N ARG A 570 9.35 -1.07 -12.47
CA ARG A 570 10.31 -1.83 -13.31
C ARG A 570 9.78 -2.00 -14.71
N SER A 571 8.51 -2.33 -14.86
CA SER A 571 7.88 -2.52 -16.17
C SER A 571 7.90 -1.23 -17.02
N LEU A 572 7.96 -0.06 -16.37
CA LEU A 572 8.13 1.23 -17.04
C LEU A 572 9.60 1.60 -17.29
N ALA A 573 10.54 1.07 -16.50
CA ALA A 573 11.97 1.38 -16.54
C ALA A 573 12.79 0.46 -17.47
N GLU A 574 12.47 -0.85 -17.51
CA GLU A 574 13.18 -1.85 -18.32
C GLU A 574 13.07 -1.58 -19.83
N ASP A 575 12.05 -0.83 -20.26
CA ASP A 575 11.84 -0.49 -21.67
C ASP A 575 12.35 0.91 -22.08
N ALA A 576 12.45 1.89 -21.17
CA ALA A 576 13.11 3.18 -21.49
C ALA A 576 14.58 2.97 -21.85
N GLN A 577 15.09 1.84 -21.38
CA GLN A 577 16.41 1.32 -21.61
C GLN A 577 16.50 0.66 -23.01
N GLN A 578 15.58 -0.17 -23.48
CA GLN A 578 15.86 -1.01 -24.68
C GLN A 578 16.00 -0.31 -26.05
N GLY A 579 15.48 0.92 -26.26
CA GLY A 579 15.61 1.66 -27.53
C GLY A 579 16.89 2.51 -27.68
N SER A 580 17.22 3.29 -26.64
CA SER A 580 18.43 4.12 -26.55
C SER A 580 19.68 3.31 -26.18
N ILE A 581 19.50 2.20 -25.46
CA ILE A 581 20.62 1.39 -24.97
C ILE A 581 21.38 0.69 -26.08
N ALA A 582 20.86 0.35 -27.26
CA ALA A 582 21.70 -0.39 -28.21
C ALA A 582 23.00 0.38 -28.57
N THR A 583 22.89 1.70 -28.71
CA THR A 583 24.01 2.62 -28.97
C THR A 583 24.74 3.00 -27.69
N ASP A 584 24.03 3.29 -26.59
CA ASP A 584 24.63 3.63 -25.28
C ASP A 584 25.37 2.43 -24.65
N ARG A 585 24.87 1.20 -24.84
CA ARG A 585 25.50 -0.08 -24.44
C ARG A 585 26.82 -0.30 -25.13
N GLN A 586 26.88 -0.04 -26.44
CA GLN A 586 28.11 -0.21 -27.18
C GLN A 586 29.17 0.77 -26.68
N VAL A 587 28.78 2.02 -26.38
CA VAL A 587 29.64 3.02 -25.77
C VAL A 587 30.08 2.59 -24.36
N ALA A 588 29.15 2.21 -23.49
CA ALA A 588 29.42 1.78 -22.11
C ALA A 588 30.36 0.56 -22.05
N ARG A 589 30.14 -0.44 -22.90
CA ARG A 589 31.02 -1.62 -23.06
C ARG A 589 32.42 -1.21 -23.47
N THR A 590 32.54 -0.32 -24.44
CA THR A 590 33.84 0.15 -24.95
C THR A 590 34.58 0.97 -23.91
N LEU A 591 33.89 1.87 -23.19
CA LEU A 591 34.49 2.68 -22.13
C LEU A 591 34.98 1.83 -20.96
N LEU A 592 34.21 0.81 -20.54
CA LEU A 592 34.64 -0.13 -19.50
C LEU A 592 35.89 -0.92 -19.95
N ALA A 593 35.87 -1.48 -21.16
CA ALA A 593 36.99 -2.24 -21.69
C ALA A 593 38.25 -1.36 -21.85
N ALA A 594 38.08 -0.12 -22.28
CA ALA A 594 39.16 0.84 -22.45
C ALA A 594 39.79 1.24 -21.10
N GLU A 595 39.00 1.48 -20.05
CA GLU A 595 39.53 1.80 -18.72
C GLU A 595 40.28 0.62 -18.12
N ILE A 596 39.72 -0.60 -18.18
CA ILE A 596 40.42 -1.81 -17.71
C ILE A 596 41.75 -2.00 -18.45
N THR A 597 41.73 -1.83 -19.78
CA THR A 597 42.93 -1.94 -20.62
C THR A 597 43.93 -0.85 -20.27
N HIS A 598 43.51 0.39 -20.08
CA HIS A 598 44.37 1.50 -19.70
C HIS A 598 45.14 1.21 -18.41
N GLN A 599 44.47 0.65 -17.41
CA GLN A 599 45.08 0.36 -16.12
C GLN A 599 45.96 -0.90 -16.10
N LEU A 600 45.74 -1.86 -17.00
CA LEU A 600 46.38 -3.19 -16.94
C LEU A 600 47.29 -3.51 -18.14
N HIS A 601 47.27 -2.75 -19.24
CA HIS A 601 48.00 -3.09 -20.47
C HIS A 601 49.52 -3.24 -20.30
N SER A 602 50.13 -2.56 -19.33
CA SER A 602 51.56 -2.65 -19.03
C SER A 602 51.96 -3.96 -18.32
N LEU A 603 50.99 -4.71 -17.80
CA LEU A 603 51.25 -5.94 -17.05
C LEU A 603 51.48 -7.12 -18.00
N ARG A 604 52.56 -7.86 -17.76
CA ARG A 604 52.87 -9.07 -18.54
C ARG A 604 51.80 -10.15 -18.44
N THR A 605 50.96 -10.17 -17.41
CA THR A 605 49.87 -11.16 -17.26
C THR A 605 48.55 -10.71 -17.92
N PHE A 606 48.47 -9.48 -18.45
CA PHE A 606 47.24 -8.94 -19.02
C PHE A 606 47.12 -9.18 -20.53
N GLY A 607 45.97 -9.69 -20.94
CA GLY A 607 45.65 -9.99 -22.33
C GLY A 607 44.15 -10.23 -22.47
N GLN A 608 43.70 -10.61 -23.67
CA GLN A 608 42.27 -10.71 -24.01
C GLN A 608 41.45 -11.57 -23.03
N ARG A 609 41.98 -12.73 -22.62
CA ARG A 609 41.30 -13.63 -21.67
C ARG A 609 41.05 -12.92 -20.34
N LYS A 610 42.09 -12.28 -19.78
CA LYS A 610 42.00 -11.54 -18.51
C LYS A 610 41.07 -10.34 -18.63
N LEU A 611 41.16 -9.56 -19.71
CA LEU A 611 40.24 -8.44 -19.97
C LEU A 611 38.78 -8.88 -19.89
N GLN A 612 38.42 -9.98 -20.55
CA GLN A 612 37.04 -10.47 -20.53
C GLN A 612 36.58 -10.93 -19.13
N LYS A 613 37.47 -11.51 -18.32
CA LYS A 613 37.15 -11.90 -16.93
C LYS A 613 36.95 -10.70 -16.03
N VAL A 614 37.76 -9.66 -16.20
CA VAL A 614 37.58 -8.41 -15.46
C VAL A 614 36.27 -7.73 -15.88
N ILE A 615 35.94 -7.70 -17.19
CA ILE A 615 34.66 -7.17 -17.68
C ILE A 615 33.48 -7.94 -17.06
N TYR A 616 33.50 -9.27 -17.12
CA TYR A 616 32.43 -10.10 -16.56
C TYR A 616 32.25 -9.82 -15.06
N LEU A 617 33.34 -9.85 -14.29
CA LEU A 617 33.25 -9.66 -12.84
C LEU A 617 32.82 -8.23 -12.49
N ALA A 618 33.33 -7.21 -13.19
CA ALA A 618 32.92 -5.82 -13.00
C ALA A 618 31.43 -5.61 -13.31
N GLU A 619 30.92 -6.20 -14.40
CA GLU A 619 29.50 -6.14 -14.75
C GLU A 619 28.61 -6.66 -13.61
N HIS A 620 28.97 -7.81 -13.03
CA HIS A 620 28.12 -8.48 -12.07
C HIS A 620 28.25 -7.90 -10.65
N THR A 621 29.45 -7.48 -10.26
CA THR A 621 29.71 -6.97 -8.89
C THR A 621 29.30 -5.50 -8.75
N ALA A 622 29.58 -4.67 -9.76
CA ALA A 622 29.15 -3.28 -9.79
C ALA A 622 27.71 -3.11 -10.32
N ARG A 623 27.03 -4.22 -10.70
CA ARG A 623 25.66 -4.27 -11.20
C ARG A 623 25.42 -3.38 -12.43
N LEU A 624 26.34 -3.44 -13.38
CA LEU A 624 26.37 -2.58 -14.56
C LEU A 624 25.32 -3.00 -15.60
N ALA A 625 24.10 -2.49 -15.44
CA ALA A 625 22.96 -2.82 -16.30
C ALA A 625 23.17 -2.48 -17.78
N ALA A 626 24.11 -1.57 -18.09
CA ALA A 626 24.43 -1.17 -19.45
C ALA A 626 25.35 -2.17 -20.20
N ILE A 627 25.99 -3.15 -19.53
CA ILE A 627 26.89 -4.10 -20.21
C ILE A 627 26.11 -5.26 -20.83
N GLN A 628 25.30 -5.99 -20.07
CA GLN A 628 24.49 -7.13 -20.52
C GLN A 628 25.23 -8.11 -21.46
N GLY A 629 26.35 -8.67 -21.01
CA GLY A 629 27.09 -9.66 -21.81
C GLY A 629 26.30 -10.95 -22.03
N ASN A 630 26.47 -11.57 -23.21
CA ASN A 630 25.90 -12.87 -23.55
C ASN A 630 27.00 -13.93 -23.41
N TYR A 631 27.28 -14.35 -22.18
CA TYR A 631 28.42 -15.21 -21.87
C TYR A 631 28.11 -16.69 -22.06
N LEU A 632 28.91 -17.34 -22.90
CA LEU A 632 28.89 -18.77 -23.13
C LEU A 632 29.79 -19.51 -22.12
N ARG A 633 29.40 -20.72 -21.75
CA ARG A 633 30.20 -21.65 -20.96
C ARG A 633 31.30 -22.27 -21.83
N ASP A 634 32.46 -21.61 -21.89
CA ASP A 634 33.58 -21.99 -22.76
C ASP A 634 34.84 -22.41 -21.98
N ALA A 635 35.86 -22.91 -22.70
CA ALA A 635 37.09 -23.45 -22.15
C ALA A 635 37.82 -22.49 -21.21
N ALA A 636 37.86 -21.19 -21.53
CA ALA A 636 38.48 -20.18 -20.68
C ALA A 636 37.52 -19.60 -19.62
N GLY A 637 36.35 -20.20 -19.37
CA GLY A 637 35.30 -19.70 -18.47
C GLY A 637 34.21 -18.92 -19.22
N PRO A 638 33.47 -17.98 -18.59
CA PRO A 638 32.40 -17.25 -19.29
C PRO A 638 32.94 -16.39 -20.43
N HIS A 639 32.51 -16.65 -21.66
CA HIS A 639 33.06 -16.06 -22.88
C HIS A 639 31.96 -15.46 -23.77
N ASP A 640 32.07 -14.17 -24.06
CA ASP A 640 31.29 -13.45 -25.07
C ASP A 640 32.20 -12.96 -26.20
N ARG A 641 32.23 -13.71 -27.31
CA ARG A 641 33.06 -13.40 -28.49
C ARG A 641 32.62 -12.12 -29.19
N GLN A 642 31.32 -11.86 -29.25
CA GLN A 642 30.78 -10.70 -29.96
C GLN A 642 31.11 -9.40 -29.21
N LEU A 643 30.97 -9.40 -27.88
CA LEU A 643 31.36 -8.28 -27.03
C LEU A 643 32.84 -7.98 -27.23
N MET A 644 33.72 -8.98 -27.14
CA MET A 644 35.16 -8.78 -27.27
C MET A 644 35.55 -8.23 -28.65
N THR A 645 35.01 -8.81 -29.73
CA THR A 645 35.31 -8.34 -31.10
C THR A 645 34.91 -6.88 -31.29
N LYS A 646 33.75 -6.49 -30.75
CA LYS A 646 33.25 -5.12 -30.86
C LYS A 646 34.08 -4.13 -30.05
N VAL A 647 34.32 -4.40 -28.75
CA VAL A 647 35.08 -3.44 -27.92
C VAL A 647 36.53 -3.28 -28.38
N GLU A 648 37.16 -4.34 -28.89
CA GLU A 648 38.50 -4.26 -29.48
C GLU A 648 38.52 -3.43 -30.77
N GLY A 649 37.52 -3.63 -31.65
CA GLY A 649 37.36 -2.82 -32.86
C GLY A 649 37.17 -1.34 -32.55
N GLU A 650 36.28 -1.00 -31.61
CA GLU A 650 36.03 0.39 -31.22
C GLU A 650 37.25 1.04 -30.55
N MET A 651 37.96 0.33 -29.66
CA MET A 651 39.20 0.85 -29.07
C MET A 651 40.27 1.17 -30.13
N GLN A 652 40.34 0.39 -31.21
CA GLN A 652 41.24 0.63 -32.33
C GLN A 652 40.77 1.79 -33.20
N ILE A 653 39.47 1.88 -33.52
CA ILE A 653 38.86 2.99 -34.27
C ILE A 653 39.11 4.32 -33.56
N HIS A 654 38.92 4.37 -32.25
CA HIS A 654 39.20 5.54 -31.42
C HIS A 654 40.68 5.80 -31.15
N GLN A 655 41.58 4.96 -31.68
CA GLN A 655 43.03 5.06 -31.49
C GLN A 655 43.44 5.07 -30.00
N TRP A 656 42.75 4.29 -29.16
CA TRP A 656 43.08 4.13 -27.74
C TRP A 656 44.04 2.98 -27.52
N TYR A 657 43.65 1.78 -27.93
CA TYR A 657 44.44 0.56 -27.79
C TYR A 657 44.20 -0.37 -28.97
N GLU A 658 45.21 -1.14 -29.33
CA GLU A 658 45.09 -2.24 -30.29
C GLU A 658 45.54 -3.56 -29.67
N ARG A 659 44.91 -4.65 -30.11
CA ARG A 659 45.31 -6.01 -29.74
C ARG A 659 46.49 -6.45 -30.60
N ILE A 660 47.55 -6.93 -29.96
CA ILE A 660 48.72 -7.51 -30.61
C ILE A 660 48.89 -8.98 -30.18
N GLU A 661 49.47 -9.78 -31.07
CA GLU A 661 49.93 -11.13 -30.73
C GLU A 661 51.26 -11.04 -29.98
N ARG A 662 51.43 -11.89 -28.97
CA ARG A 662 52.70 -12.00 -28.25
C ARG A 662 53.66 -12.91 -29.03
N GLU A 663 54.95 -12.76 -28.79
CA GLU A 663 55.96 -13.71 -29.29
C GLU A 663 55.75 -15.13 -28.72
N THR A 664 55.15 -15.22 -27.52
CA THR A 664 54.63 -16.46 -26.92
C THR A 664 53.13 -16.62 -27.19
N VAL A 665 52.53 -17.76 -26.85
CA VAL A 665 51.07 -17.96 -26.97
C VAL A 665 50.28 -16.89 -26.18
N GLY A 666 49.39 -16.16 -26.86
CA GLY A 666 48.44 -15.22 -26.25
C GLY A 666 48.42 -13.82 -26.88
N HIS A 667 47.59 -12.94 -26.32
CA HIS A 667 47.41 -11.55 -26.79
C HIS A 667 47.90 -10.54 -25.74
N ALA A 668 48.31 -9.35 -26.20
CA ALA A 668 48.54 -8.17 -25.36
C ALA A 668 47.85 -6.95 -25.99
N TYR A 669 47.83 -5.83 -25.27
CA TYR A 669 47.30 -4.56 -25.78
C TYR A 669 48.39 -3.50 -25.80
N ARG A 670 48.50 -2.76 -26.92
CA ARG A 670 49.45 -1.66 -27.10
C ARG A 670 48.71 -0.33 -27.11
N PRO A 671 49.17 0.70 -26.36
CA PRO A 671 48.58 2.04 -26.43
C PRO A 671 48.80 2.68 -27.81
N LEU A 672 47.78 3.38 -28.31
CA LEU A 672 47.80 4.16 -29.55
C LEU A 672 47.85 5.67 -29.25
N SER A 673 47.79 6.51 -30.28
CA SER A 673 48.02 7.96 -30.18
C SER A 673 47.05 8.71 -29.26
N HIS A 674 45.86 8.17 -29.00
CA HIS A 674 44.83 8.77 -28.14
C HIS A 674 44.58 7.94 -26.87
N ALA A 675 45.51 7.04 -26.50
CA ALA A 675 45.40 6.24 -25.27
C ALA A 675 45.11 7.12 -24.04
N GLY A 676 44.10 6.73 -23.24
CA GLY A 676 43.69 7.45 -22.02
C GLY A 676 42.68 8.58 -22.22
N GLN A 677 42.34 8.97 -23.46
CA GLN A 677 41.35 10.04 -23.68
C GLN A 677 39.90 9.63 -23.36
N HIS A 678 39.60 8.33 -23.30
CA HIS A 678 38.29 7.81 -22.89
C HIS A 678 37.93 8.12 -21.42
N ARG A 679 38.90 8.45 -20.55
CA ARG A 679 38.69 8.55 -19.10
C ARG A 679 37.66 9.61 -18.68
N LEU A 680 37.57 10.71 -19.45
CA LEU A 680 36.56 11.74 -19.22
C LEU A 680 35.16 11.16 -19.48
N ALA A 681 34.97 10.50 -20.64
CA ALA A 681 33.71 9.86 -20.99
C ALA A 681 33.38 8.70 -20.03
N TYR A 682 34.37 7.90 -19.62
CA TYR A 682 34.21 6.85 -18.61
C TYR A 682 33.71 7.41 -17.26
N SER A 683 34.26 8.54 -16.82
CA SER A 683 33.85 9.20 -15.57
C SER A 683 32.43 9.75 -15.62
N SER A 684 31.96 10.10 -16.82
CA SER A 684 30.58 10.53 -17.06
C SER A 684 29.61 9.36 -17.25
N ALA A 685 30.08 8.22 -17.74
CA ALA A 685 29.26 7.04 -18.04
C ALA A 685 28.89 6.24 -16.77
N TRP A 686 29.69 6.31 -15.71
CA TRP A 686 29.50 5.53 -14.49
C TRP A 686 29.49 6.40 -13.23
N SER A 687 28.56 6.10 -12.32
CA SER A 687 28.47 6.78 -11.02
C SER A 687 29.75 6.58 -10.18
N ALA A 688 29.94 7.42 -9.16
CA ALA A 688 31.09 7.29 -8.27
C ALA A 688 31.13 5.93 -7.54
N ALA A 689 29.96 5.37 -7.21
CA ALA A 689 29.85 4.06 -6.56
C ALA A 689 30.23 2.92 -7.52
N GLU A 690 29.71 2.91 -8.74
CA GLU A 690 30.06 1.91 -9.76
C GLU A 690 31.55 1.95 -10.08
N ARG A 691 32.13 3.14 -10.27
CA ARG A 691 33.57 3.30 -10.51
C ARG A 691 34.42 2.77 -9.35
N THR A 692 33.99 2.99 -8.11
CA THR A 692 34.70 2.48 -6.93
C THR A 692 34.72 0.95 -6.94
N THR A 693 33.60 0.29 -7.26
CA THR A 693 33.53 -1.17 -7.34
C THR A 693 34.32 -1.72 -8.54
N ILE A 694 34.25 -1.06 -9.70
CA ILE A 694 35.06 -1.44 -10.88
C ILE A 694 36.55 -1.37 -10.52
N GLU A 695 36.99 -0.30 -9.86
CA GLU A 695 38.38 -0.16 -9.41
C GLU A 695 38.78 -1.27 -8.44
N GLN A 696 37.92 -1.63 -7.48
CA GLN A 696 38.17 -2.74 -6.56
C GLN A 696 38.34 -4.07 -7.29
N VAL A 697 37.58 -4.32 -8.36
CA VAL A 697 37.72 -5.52 -9.20
C VAL A 697 39.05 -5.50 -9.97
N ILE A 698 39.40 -4.36 -10.57
CA ILE A 698 40.67 -4.19 -11.30
C ILE A 698 41.85 -4.44 -10.38
N GLU A 699 41.86 -3.81 -9.19
CA GLU A 699 42.91 -3.98 -8.20
C GLU A 699 43.00 -5.40 -7.67
N LEU A 700 41.87 -6.02 -7.34
CA LEU A 700 41.83 -7.41 -6.86
C LEU A 700 42.48 -8.36 -7.87
N MET A 701 42.20 -8.17 -9.16
CA MET A 701 42.68 -9.05 -10.23
C MET A 701 44.03 -8.63 -10.80
N ARG A 702 44.63 -7.51 -10.36
CA ARG A 702 45.83 -6.90 -10.96
C ARG A 702 46.98 -7.91 -11.07
N ASP A 703 47.31 -8.57 -9.98
CA ASP A 703 48.46 -9.48 -9.88
C ASP A 703 48.13 -10.95 -10.16
N TRP A 704 46.89 -11.26 -10.53
CA TRP A 704 46.48 -12.65 -10.78
C TRP A 704 47.01 -13.14 -12.13
N ASP A 705 47.38 -14.42 -12.17
CA ASP A 705 47.66 -15.13 -13.42
C ASP A 705 46.37 -15.53 -14.16
N THR A 706 46.53 -16.16 -15.33
CA THR A 706 45.38 -16.50 -16.18
C THR A 706 44.51 -17.60 -15.57
N ASP A 707 45.12 -18.59 -14.91
CA ASP A 707 44.39 -19.72 -14.33
C ASP A 707 43.59 -19.28 -13.11
N ARG A 708 44.14 -18.45 -12.21
CA ARG A 708 43.41 -17.87 -11.08
C ARG A 708 42.24 -17.00 -11.52
N CYS A 709 42.42 -16.15 -12.54
CA CYS A 709 41.32 -15.37 -13.12
C CYS A 709 40.23 -16.28 -13.70
N GLU A 710 40.62 -17.32 -14.44
CA GLU A 710 39.69 -18.26 -15.04
C GLU A 710 38.89 -19.03 -13.98
N MET A 711 39.56 -19.61 -12.99
CA MET A 711 38.90 -20.43 -11.97
C MET A 711 37.90 -19.60 -11.17
N THR A 712 38.34 -18.45 -10.66
CA THR A 712 37.52 -17.57 -9.83
C THR A 712 36.26 -17.10 -10.57
N VAL A 713 36.41 -16.65 -11.82
CA VAL A 713 35.29 -16.10 -12.59
C VAL A 713 34.37 -17.20 -13.12
N THR A 714 34.88 -18.41 -13.36
CA THR A 714 34.04 -19.57 -13.71
C THR A 714 33.17 -20.00 -12.52
N LEU A 715 33.75 -20.08 -11.31
CA LEU A 715 32.99 -20.37 -10.08
C LEU A 715 31.96 -19.29 -9.76
N TYR A 716 32.33 -18.01 -9.92
CA TYR A 716 31.42 -16.90 -9.70
C TYR A 716 30.21 -17.00 -10.62
N ALA A 717 30.44 -17.31 -11.91
CA ALA A 717 29.37 -17.42 -12.90
C ALA A 717 28.43 -18.59 -12.60
N ALA A 718 28.98 -19.77 -12.30
CA ALA A 718 28.17 -20.93 -11.92
C ALA A 718 27.33 -20.65 -10.66
N TRP A 719 27.93 -20.05 -9.63
CA TRP A 719 27.19 -19.66 -8.43
C TRP A 719 26.09 -18.62 -8.73
N ASN A 720 26.40 -17.60 -9.53
CA ASN A 720 25.41 -16.59 -9.92
C ASN A 720 24.22 -17.20 -10.68
N ASP A 721 24.47 -18.19 -11.56
CA ASP A 721 23.41 -18.92 -12.27
C ASP A 721 22.47 -19.66 -11.32
N PHE A 722 22.97 -20.32 -10.27
CA PHE A 722 22.12 -20.97 -9.26
C PHE A 722 21.19 -19.97 -8.56
N ILE A 723 21.71 -18.77 -8.24
CA ILE A 723 20.90 -17.72 -7.60
C ILE A 723 19.81 -17.22 -8.56
N LEU A 724 20.16 -17.00 -9.83
CA LEU A 724 19.21 -16.58 -10.87
C LEU A 724 18.11 -17.61 -11.12
N GLU A 725 18.45 -18.91 -11.03
CA GLU A 725 17.52 -20.03 -11.21
C GLU A 725 16.70 -20.37 -9.94
N GLY A 726 16.99 -19.74 -8.81
CA GLY A 726 16.36 -20.08 -7.52
C GLY A 726 16.72 -21.49 -7.02
N ARG A 727 17.84 -22.07 -7.47
CA ARG A 727 18.31 -23.39 -7.02
C ARG A 727 19.03 -23.29 -5.67
N PRO A 728 18.95 -24.33 -4.83
CA PRO A 728 19.70 -24.37 -3.58
C PRO A 728 21.21 -24.34 -3.87
N VAL A 729 21.92 -23.43 -3.20
CA VAL A 729 23.37 -23.22 -3.38
C VAL A 729 24.14 -24.03 -2.34
N SER A 730 25.03 -24.92 -2.79
CA SER A 730 26.06 -25.56 -1.96
C SER A 730 27.41 -25.54 -2.68
N ASP A 731 28.51 -25.71 -1.94
CA ASP A 731 29.86 -25.64 -2.51
C ASP A 731 30.10 -26.80 -3.47
N GLU A 732 29.63 -28.00 -3.10
CA GLU A 732 29.69 -29.20 -3.92
C GLU A 732 28.86 -29.04 -5.20
N ALA A 733 27.70 -28.37 -5.11
CA ALA A 733 26.84 -28.13 -6.26
C ALA A 733 27.47 -27.15 -7.27
N ILE A 734 28.09 -26.07 -6.79
CA ILE A 734 28.79 -25.10 -7.64
C ILE A 734 29.97 -25.76 -8.34
N VAL A 735 30.81 -26.48 -7.59
CA VAL A 735 32.01 -27.14 -8.15
C VAL A 735 31.61 -28.24 -9.15
N ASN A 736 30.58 -29.05 -8.83
CA ASN A 736 30.06 -30.03 -9.78
C ASN A 736 29.57 -29.39 -11.08
N GLU A 737 28.85 -28.27 -11.01
CA GLU A 737 28.36 -27.57 -12.20
C GLU A 737 29.53 -27.10 -13.08
N VAL A 738 30.60 -26.57 -12.48
CA VAL A 738 31.80 -26.17 -13.23
C VAL A 738 32.51 -27.38 -13.87
N MET A 739 32.65 -28.48 -13.14
CA MET A 739 33.39 -29.64 -13.64
C MET A 739 32.63 -30.44 -14.71
N HIS A 740 31.30 -30.54 -14.59
CA HIS A 740 30.51 -31.49 -15.40
C HIS A 740 29.52 -30.82 -16.36
N SER A 741 29.19 -29.54 -16.16
CA SER A 741 28.18 -28.82 -16.98
C SER A 741 28.76 -27.62 -17.74
N TRP A 742 30.07 -27.36 -17.62
CA TRP A 742 30.74 -26.22 -18.27
C TRP A 742 31.44 -26.61 -19.58
N ASN A 743 32.71 -27.01 -19.53
CA ASN A 743 33.51 -27.44 -20.68
C ASN A 743 34.55 -28.47 -20.22
N ASP A 744 34.81 -29.53 -21.00
CA ASP A 744 35.71 -30.63 -20.61
C ASP A 744 37.11 -30.15 -20.17
N THR A 745 37.58 -29.03 -20.73
CA THR A 745 38.89 -28.45 -20.36
C THR A 745 38.97 -28.03 -18.88
N LYS A 746 37.84 -27.90 -18.17
CA LYS A 746 37.80 -27.60 -16.72
C LYS A 746 38.30 -28.75 -15.85
N LEU A 747 38.31 -29.97 -16.39
CA LEU A 747 38.87 -31.16 -15.73
C LEU A 747 40.39 -31.11 -15.58
N ARG A 748 41.07 -30.10 -16.15
CA ARG A 748 42.50 -29.84 -15.92
C ARG A 748 42.82 -29.39 -14.49
N PHE A 749 41.82 -28.91 -13.74
CA PHE A 749 41.92 -28.58 -12.32
C PHE A 749 41.13 -29.60 -11.50
N GLY A 750 41.72 -30.07 -10.41
CA GLY A 750 41.07 -31.04 -9.51
C GLY A 750 39.97 -30.41 -8.65
N GLU A 751 39.06 -31.24 -8.15
CA GLU A 751 37.95 -30.81 -7.26
C GLU A 751 38.46 -30.06 -6.01
N THR A 752 39.56 -30.52 -5.41
CA THR A 752 40.18 -29.86 -4.26
C THR A 752 40.70 -28.45 -4.57
N GLU A 753 41.19 -28.23 -5.79
CA GLU A 753 41.65 -26.90 -6.23
C GLU A 753 40.46 -25.95 -6.43
N TRP A 754 39.36 -26.44 -7.03
CA TRP A 754 38.12 -25.67 -7.16
C TRP A 754 37.52 -25.26 -5.82
N LEU A 755 37.46 -26.19 -4.86
CA LEU A 755 36.98 -25.92 -3.50
C LEU A 755 37.88 -24.92 -2.77
N ALA A 756 39.20 -25.00 -2.94
CA ALA A 756 40.13 -24.05 -2.35
C ALA A 756 39.93 -22.63 -2.89
N VAL A 757 39.73 -22.48 -4.22
CA VAL A 757 39.42 -21.17 -4.83
C VAL A 757 38.06 -20.66 -4.36
N LEU A 758 37.03 -21.50 -4.28
CA LEU A 758 35.70 -21.10 -3.79
C LEU A 758 35.74 -20.66 -2.32
N ALA A 759 36.51 -21.35 -1.47
CA ALA A 759 36.71 -20.96 -0.08
C ALA A 759 37.41 -19.59 0.04
N GLU A 760 38.39 -19.32 -0.84
CA GLU A 760 39.05 -18.02 -0.89
C GLU A 760 38.10 -16.92 -1.39
N MET A 761 37.30 -17.20 -2.42
CA MET A 761 36.26 -16.27 -2.91
C MET A 761 35.36 -15.77 -1.78
N LYS A 762 34.90 -16.68 -0.92
CA LYS A 762 34.01 -16.35 0.20
C LYS A 762 34.59 -15.37 1.23
N LYS A 763 35.92 -15.19 1.26
CA LYS A 763 36.58 -14.18 2.13
C LYS A 763 36.44 -12.76 1.58
N HIS A 764 36.16 -12.61 0.29
CA HIS A 764 36.02 -11.33 -0.38
C HIS A 764 34.56 -11.03 -0.70
N LYS A 765 33.99 -9.99 -0.09
CA LYS A 765 32.59 -9.59 -0.31
C LYS A 765 32.25 -9.35 -1.79
N ILE A 766 33.22 -8.87 -2.59
CA ILE A 766 33.01 -8.62 -4.03
C ILE A 766 33.01 -9.89 -4.88
N LEU A 767 33.44 -11.05 -4.35
CA LEU A 767 33.40 -12.34 -5.06
C LEU A 767 32.17 -13.18 -4.67
N MET A 768 31.23 -12.59 -3.93
CA MET A 768 29.96 -13.21 -3.54
C MET A 768 28.84 -12.73 -4.47
N PRO A 769 28.36 -13.56 -5.41
CA PRO A 769 27.35 -13.15 -6.37
C PRO A 769 26.00 -12.88 -5.70
N THR A 770 25.23 -11.96 -6.30
CA THR A 770 23.91 -11.53 -5.80
C THR A 770 22.75 -11.88 -6.74
N GLY A 771 22.99 -12.67 -7.79
CA GLY A 771 21.98 -12.97 -8.82
C GLY A 771 21.67 -11.78 -9.72
N PHE A 772 22.71 -11.12 -10.25
CA PHE A 772 22.57 -10.01 -11.19
C PHE A 772 23.07 -10.42 -12.58
N GLY A 773 22.53 -9.83 -13.64
CA GLY A 773 22.95 -10.11 -15.03
C GLY A 773 22.19 -11.27 -15.68
N LYS A 774 22.62 -11.65 -16.88
CA LYS A 774 22.07 -12.81 -17.60
C LYS A 774 22.76 -14.09 -17.15
N ARG A 775 22.00 -15.18 -17.11
CA ARG A 775 22.51 -16.53 -16.93
C ARG A 775 23.51 -16.89 -18.05
N THR A 776 24.58 -17.60 -17.73
CA THR A 776 25.45 -18.18 -18.77
C THR A 776 24.75 -19.27 -19.56
N THR A 777 25.08 -19.40 -20.86
CA THR A 777 24.43 -20.36 -21.77
C THR A 777 25.43 -21.30 -22.45
N GLY A 778 24.95 -22.41 -23.00
CA GLY A 778 25.78 -23.48 -23.58
C GLY A 778 26.37 -24.43 -22.54
N GLY A 779 27.46 -25.11 -22.90
CA GLY A 779 28.16 -26.09 -22.08
C GLY A 779 27.89 -27.54 -22.48
N MET A 780 28.43 -28.51 -21.72
CA MET A 780 28.41 -29.94 -22.08
C MET A 780 27.01 -30.57 -22.16
N LEU A 781 25.98 -29.90 -21.64
CA LEU A 781 24.60 -30.39 -21.58
C LEU A 781 23.59 -29.55 -22.38
N SER A 782 24.01 -28.88 -23.46
CA SER A 782 23.03 -28.31 -24.41
C SER A 782 22.59 -29.37 -25.43
N LEU A 783 21.53 -30.14 -25.13
CA LEU A 783 20.75 -30.80 -26.17
C LEU A 783 19.95 -29.72 -26.94
N PRO A 784 19.94 -29.73 -28.29
CA PRO A 784 19.12 -28.82 -29.07
C PRO A 784 17.64 -29.15 -28.85
N GLY A 785 16.81 -28.18 -28.47
CA GLY A 785 15.34 -28.36 -28.41
C GLY A 785 14.63 -27.85 -27.16
N PHE A 786 15.34 -27.25 -26.21
CA PHE A 786 14.74 -26.46 -25.14
C PHE A 786 15.35 -25.05 -25.15
N GLU A 787 14.88 -24.22 -26.09
CA GLU A 787 14.88 -22.76 -25.97
C GLU A 787 13.44 -22.28 -25.78
#